data_AF-A0A250WYG8-F1
#
_entry.id   AF-A0A250WYG8-F1
#
_cell.length_a   1.000
_cell.length_b   1.000
_cell.length_c   1.000
_cell.angle_alpha   90.00
_cell.angle_beta   90.00
_cell.angle_gamma   90.00
#
_symmetry.space_group_name_H-M   'P 1'
#
loop_
_entity.id
_entity.type
_entity.pdbx_description
1 polymer ?
#
loop_
_entity_poly.entity_id
_entity_poly.type
_entity_poly.pdbx_seq_one_letter_code
_entity_poly.pdbx_strand_id
1 'polypeptide(L)'
;MSAMKYVLVTGGVVSGLGKGVTASSIGVLLKNCGFRVTAIKIDPYLNMDAGTMSPFEHGEVFVLDDGGEGDLDLGNYERFMDITLRKDNNITTGKIYQHVIERERRGDYLGKTVQVVPHITDAIQDWIERVAQMPVDSKGGIPDVCVIELGGTVGDIESMPFVEALRQFQFRIGTENVCVVHVSLVPIIGVVGEQKTKPTQHSVQVLRSLGLNPTMLACRCSEPLDESVREKLALFCHVPGKHVLTMHDVSNIWRVPLMLESQGAHKVICSKLGLPNAETLDLSLWRSTLADRWDSLTELVNITLIGKYTGLSDAYLSVIKSLQHACMDAKFKLKIDWVEATSLEPGTEESDPALYEASWQKLRAADGILVPGGFGSRGVEGKILAAEYARSQKVSGGKEVLTAEYARSQKVSRGKEVLTAEYARSQKVSGGKEVLAAEHAMSQKVSGGKEVLAAEYARSQKVSRGKEVLTAEYARSQKVSGGKEVLAAEYARSQKVSGGKEVLAAEYARSQKVSGGKEVLAAEYARSQKVSGGKEVLAAEYARSQKVSGGKEVLAAEYARSQQVPYLGICLGMQIAVIEFARNVLGKTEANSTEFDPSTRHPAVVFMPEGSTTHKGGTMRLGSRKTFLQTVNCTAAKLYQQEMFIDERHRHRYEVNPSLVPELEAAGLMFVGKDETGERMEILELTDNPAEHPFFVAAQFHPEFKSRPGKPSPLFLGFILASGKRLNSFLRSSSFITRATAKTPSRNASIEQAATSAFEASSISSPTSHKS
;
A
#
# COMPACT_ATOMS: atom_id res chain seq x y z
N MET A 1 -11.03 -18.94 41.07
CA MET A 1 -10.68 -18.60 39.67
C MET A 1 -9.37 -19.30 39.35
N SER A 2 -9.02 -19.53 38.08
CA SER A 2 -7.63 -19.93 37.75
C SER A 2 -6.67 -18.79 38.08
N ALA A 3 -5.46 -19.11 38.52
CA ALA A 3 -4.38 -18.14 38.51
C ALA A 3 -3.98 -17.82 37.06
N MET A 4 -3.57 -16.57 36.81
CA MET A 4 -2.99 -16.14 35.54
C MET A 4 -1.74 -16.95 35.24
N LYS A 5 -1.60 -17.43 34.00
CA LYS A 5 -0.41 -18.16 33.55
C LYS A 5 0.45 -17.28 32.65
N TYR A 6 1.75 -17.50 32.65
CA TYR A 6 2.69 -16.67 31.91
C TYR A 6 3.62 -17.50 31.03
N VAL A 7 3.79 -17.08 29.77
CA VAL A 7 4.83 -17.63 28.88
C VAL A 7 5.85 -16.54 28.61
N LEU A 8 7.04 -16.68 29.19
CA LEU A 8 8.15 -15.75 28.99
C LEU A 8 9.01 -16.20 27.81
N VAL A 9 9.04 -15.38 26.76
CA VAL A 9 9.87 -15.56 25.57
C VAL A 9 11.09 -14.64 25.67
N THR A 10 12.30 -15.19 25.56
CA THR A 10 13.57 -14.44 25.71
C THR A 10 14.47 -14.57 24.49
N GLY A 11 15.25 -13.52 24.20
CA GLY A 11 16.25 -13.51 23.12
C GLY A 11 17.61 -14.04 23.53
N GLY A 12 18.22 -14.84 22.67
CA GLY A 12 19.60 -15.30 22.82
C GLY A 12 20.61 -14.50 22.02
N VAL A 13 21.27 -15.18 21.08
CA VAL A 13 22.54 -14.81 20.43
C VAL A 13 22.55 -13.44 19.73
N VAL A 14 21.46 -13.04 19.07
CA VAL A 14 21.34 -11.77 18.32
C VAL A 14 19.90 -11.24 18.36
N SER A 15 19.73 -9.96 18.04
CA SER A 15 18.43 -9.36 17.70
C SER A 15 17.89 -9.91 16.37
N GLY A 16 16.63 -9.58 16.02
CA GLY A 16 16.03 -9.97 14.73
C GLY A 16 15.65 -11.45 14.54
N LEU A 17 15.93 -12.35 15.50
CA LEU A 17 15.65 -13.81 15.39
C LEU A 17 14.16 -14.23 15.29
N GLY A 18 13.22 -13.28 15.13
CA GLY A 18 11.78 -13.58 15.10
C GLY A 18 11.18 -13.86 16.48
N LYS A 19 11.60 -13.12 17.52
CA LYS A 19 11.05 -13.23 18.88
C LYS A 19 9.54 -13.01 18.90
N GLY A 20 9.05 -11.84 18.48
CA GLY A 20 7.61 -11.56 18.46
C GLY A 20 6.81 -12.43 17.48
N VAL A 21 7.43 -12.95 16.42
CA VAL A 21 6.81 -13.99 15.57
C VAL A 21 6.65 -15.32 16.33
N THR A 22 7.65 -15.71 17.13
CA THR A 22 7.60 -16.93 17.96
C THR A 22 6.57 -16.77 19.09
N ALA A 23 6.60 -15.65 19.80
CA ALA A 23 5.69 -15.32 20.88
C ALA A 23 4.23 -15.18 20.41
N SER A 24 3.99 -14.49 19.29
CA SER A 24 2.64 -14.36 18.72
C SER A 24 2.14 -15.68 18.16
N SER A 25 3.02 -16.52 17.61
CA SER A 25 2.66 -17.89 17.19
C SER A 25 2.30 -18.80 18.38
N ILE A 26 3.00 -18.71 19.52
CA ILE A 26 2.59 -19.37 20.77
C ILE A 26 1.20 -18.89 21.21
N GLY A 27 0.95 -17.58 21.12
CA GLY A 27 -0.37 -17.01 21.41
C GLY A 27 -1.48 -17.54 20.51
N VAL A 28 -1.21 -17.72 19.22
CA VAL A 28 -2.12 -18.40 18.28
C VAL A 28 -2.43 -19.83 18.73
N LEU A 29 -1.42 -20.62 19.13
CA LEU A 29 -1.68 -21.98 19.62
C LEU A 29 -2.60 -21.95 20.84
N LEU A 30 -2.30 -21.13 21.85
CA LEU A 30 -3.07 -21.08 23.09
C LEU A 30 -4.50 -20.54 22.89
N LYS A 31 -4.71 -19.58 21.98
CA LYS A 31 -6.05 -19.12 21.60
C LYS A 31 -6.86 -20.22 20.90
N ASN A 32 -6.21 -21.11 20.13
CA ASN A 32 -6.87 -22.28 19.51
C ASN A 32 -7.01 -23.49 20.47
N CYS A 33 -6.29 -23.54 21.59
CA CYS A 33 -6.65 -24.37 22.76
C CYS A 33 -7.88 -23.84 23.54
N GLY A 34 -8.44 -22.69 23.13
CA GLY A 34 -9.61 -22.07 23.75
C GLY A 34 -9.35 -21.06 24.86
N PHE A 35 -8.09 -20.68 25.12
CA PHE A 35 -7.73 -19.69 26.15
C PHE A 35 -7.83 -18.24 25.64
N ARG A 36 -8.18 -17.29 26.51
CA ARG A 36 -7.93 -15.87 26.23
C ARG A 36 -6.47 -15.55 26.49
N VAL A 37 -5.82 -14.97 25.50
CA VAL A 37 -4.39 -14.66 25.53
C VAL A 37 -4.19 -13.15 25.42
N THR A 38 -3.36 -12.59 26.31
CA THR A 38 -2.84 -11.22 26.23
C THR A 38 -1.33 -11.25 25.97
N ALA A 39 -0.76 -10.11 25.58
CA ALA A 39 0.69 -9.96 25.39
C ALA A 39 1.24 -8.74 26.13
N ILE A 40 2.50 -8.85 26.58
CA ILE A 40 3.31 -7.74 27.08
C ILE A 40 4.66 -7.78 26.35
N LYS A 41 5.02 -6.67 25.71
CA LYS A 41 6.34 -6.45 25.10
C LYS A 41 7.19 -5.65 26.08
N ILE A 42 8.32 -6.20 26.50
CA ILE A 42 9.35 -5.50 27.26
C ILE A 42 10.43 -5.04 26.29
N ASP A 43 10.77 -3.77 26.34
CA ASP A 43 11.80 -3.12 25.53
C ASP A 43 12.88 -2.51 26.41
N PRO A 44 14.13 -2.99 26.35
CA PRO A 44 15.17 -2.53 27.26
C PRO A 44 15.74 -1.14 26.93
N TYR A 45 15.29 -0.48 25.85
CA TYR A 45 15.72 0.88 25.50
C TYR A 45 15.25 1.96 26.48
N LEU A 46 15.98 3.08 26.51
CA LEU A 46 15.75 4.18 27.47
C LEU A 46 14.59 5.12 27.12
N ASN A 47 14.12 5.16 25.86
CA ASN A 47 12.99 6.00 25.47
C ASN A 47 11.68 5.57 26.19
N MET A 48 10.76 6.52 26.38
CA MET A 48 9.43 6.27 26.97
C MET A 48 8.53 5.40 26.09
N ASP A 49 8.74 5.48 24.79
CA ASP A 49 7.98 4.89 23.70
C ASP A 49 8.84 4.92 22.43
N ALA A 50 8.34 4.31 21.35
CA ALA A 50 8.98 4.36 20.04
C ALA A 50 8.67 5.67 19.25
N GLY A 51 7.77 6.54 19.73
CA GLY A 51 7.24 7.67 18.97
C GLY A 51 8.28 8.72 18.56
N THR A 52 9.34 8.83 19.35
CA THR A 52 10.49 9.73 19.08
C THR A 52 11.58 9.14 18.17
N MET A 53 11.50 7.85 17.82
CA MET A 53 12.59 7.14 17.13
C MET A 53 12.59 7.31 15.60
N SER A 54 13.76 7.12 15.00
CA SER A 54 13.90 7.08 13.54
C SER A 54 13.46 5.71 12.98
N PRO A 55 12.66 5.69 11.89
CA PRO A 55 12.37 4.45 11.16
C PRO A 55 13.60 3.75 10.57
N PHE A 56 14.76 4.41 10.51
CA PHE A 56 16.03 3.78 10.17
C PHE A 56 16.62 2.91 11.30
N GLU A 57 16.29 3.21 12.56
CA GLU A 57 16.92 2.62 13.75
C GLU A 57 16.05 1.53 14.37
N HIS A 58 14.74 1.79 14.43
CA HIS A 58 13.75 0.94 15.11
C HIS A 58 12.71 0.32 14.14
N GLY A 59 12.71 0.73 12.87
CA GLY A 59 11.60 0.42 11.96
C GLY A 59 10.34 1.23 12.27
N GLU A 60 9.20 0.76 11.79
CA GLU A 60 7.91 1.45 11.90
C GLU A 60 7.39 1.55 13.34
N VAL A 61 6.96 2.75 13.75
CA VAL A 61 6.25 2.99 15.02
C VAL A 61 4.82 2.45 14.90
N PHE A 62 4.48 1.42 15.68
CA PHE A 62 3.12 0.90 15.72
C PHE A 62 2.26 1.74 16.68
N VAL A 63 1.04 2.06 16.26
CA VAL A 63 0.09 2.88 17.04
C VAL A 63 -1.06 2.03 17.53
N LEU A 64 -1.44 2.22 18.80
CA LEU A 64 -2.53 1.52 19.49
C LEU A 64 -3.79 2.40 19.60
N ASP A 65 -4.93 1.78 19.91
CA ASP A 65 -6.22 2.49 19.94
C ASP A 65 -6.29 3.59 21.01
N ASP A 66 -5.56 3.44 22.11
CA ASP A 66 -5.46 4.41 23.21
C ASP A 66 -4.38 5.50 23.01
N GLY A 67 -3.81 5.58 21.80
CA GLY A 67 -2.74 6.53 21.47
C GLY A 67 -1.36 6.08 21.93
N GLY A 68 -1.19 4.82 22.37
CA GLY A 68 0.13 4.25 22.59
C GLY A 68 0.96 4.19 21.31
N GLU A 69 2.11 4.85 21.31
CA GLU A 69 3.18 4.64 20.34
C GLU A 69 4.12 3.55 20.88
N GLY A 70 4.52 2.59 20.05
CA GLY A 70 5.31 1.47 20.55
C GLY A 70 5.90 0.60 19.45
N ASP A 71 6.51 -0.49 19.90
CA ASP A 71 7.27 -1.40 19.06
C ASP A 71 6.42 -2.21 18.05
N LEU A 72 7.07 -2.58 16.95
CA LEU A 72 6.48 -3.22 15.79
C LEU A 72 5.92 -4.63 16.08
N ASP A 73 6.47 -5.35 17.07
CA ASP A 73 5.93 -6.65 17.48
C ASP A 73 4.57 -6.54 18.18
N LEU A 74 4.18 -5.36 18.72
CA LEU A 74 2.80 -5.09 19.15
C LEU A 74 1.81 -5.29 18.00
N GLY A 75 2.20 -4.86 16.80
CA GLY A 75 1.46 -5.10 15.57
C GLY A 75 1.48 -6.55 15.09
N ASN A 76 2.47 -7.36 15.48
CA ASN A 76 2.45 -8.79 15.24
C ASN A 76 1.49 -9.49 16.21
N TYR A 77 1.49 -9.12 17.50
CA TYR A 77 0.56 -9.66 18.50
C TYR A 77 -0.90 -9.39 18.15
N GLU A 78 -1.26 -8.13 17.84
CA GLU A 78 -2.62 -7.78 17.43
C GLU A 78 -3.09 -8.53 16.16
N ARG A 79 -2.20 -8.74 15.18
CA ARG A 79 -2.51 -9.38 13.90
C ARG A 79 -2.64 -10.90 13.99
N PHE A 80 -1.77 -11.56 14.75
CA PHE A 80 -1.76 -13.01 14.88
C PHE A 80 -2.85 -13.49 15.85
N MET A 81 -2.95 -12.84 17.01
CA MET A 81 -3.87 -13.27 18.06
C MET A 81 -5.28 -12.70 17.91
N ASP A 82 -5.53 -11.73 17.02
CA ASP A 82 -6.82 -11.01 16.90
C ASP A 82 -7.27 -10.45 18.26
N ILE A 83 -6.52 -9.45 18.73
CA ILE A 83 -6.72 -8.71 19.98
C ILE A 83 -6.45 -7.21 19.77
N THR A 84 -6.82 -6.40 20.74
CA THR A 84 -6.44 -4.98 20.85
C THR A 84 -5.55 -4.77 22.08
N LEU A 85 -4.37 -4.18 21.88
CA LEU A 85 -3.43 -3.84 22.96
C LEU A 85 -3.53 -2.36 23.36
N ARG A 86 -2.95 -2.03 24.52
CA ARG A 86 -2.90 -0.68 25.12
C ARG A 86 -1.46 -0.24 25.32
N LYS A 87 -1.20 1.06 25.49
CA LYS A 87 0.14 1.64 25.69
C LYS A 87 0.92 1.07 26.89
N ASP A 88 0.20 0.47 27.84
CA ASP A 88 0.71 -0.20 29.03
C ASP A 88 1.16 -1.66 28.76
N ASN A 89 0.71 -2.29 27.66
CA ASN A 89 1.22 -3.58 27.18
C ASN A 89 2.65 -3.48 26.62
N ASN A 90 3.18 -2.27 26.45
CA ASN A 90 4.56 -2.01 26.12
C ASN A 90 5.27 -1.42 27.35
N ILE A 91 6.28 -2.12 27.86
CA ILE A 91 7.08 -1.70 29.02
C ILE A 91 8.46 -1.31 28.50
N THR A 92 8.90 -0.08 28.74
CA THR A 92 10.25 0.38 28.39
C THR A 92 11.06 0.74 29.63
N THR A 93 12.40 0.76 29.53
CA THR A 93 13.25 1.20 30.65
C THR A 93 12.91 2.63 31.06
N GLY A 94 12.72 3.54 30.09
CA GLY A 94 12.26 4.90 30.36
C GLY A 94 10.95 4.95 31.14
N LYS A 95 9.95 4.17 30.71
CA LYS A 95 8.60 4.13 31.30
C LYS A 95 8.60 3.68 32.76
N ILE A 96 9.42 2.67 33.09
CA ILE A 96 9.62 2.22 34.47
C ILE A 96 10.43 3.24 35.29
N TYR A 97 11.48 3.82 34.71
CA TYR A 97 12.35 4.76 35.43
C TYR A 97 11.60 6.07 35.75
N GLN A 98 10.84 6.63 34.81
CA GLN A 98 9.95 7.78 35.09
C GLN A 98 8.95 7.44 36.18
N HIS A 99 8.27 6.29 36.10
CA HIS A 99 7.30 5.87 37.13
C HIS A 99 7.91 5.81 38.54
N VAL A 100 9.12 5.25 38.69
CA VAL A 100 9.80 5.15 39.99
C VAL A 100 10.35 6.49 40.47
N ILE A 101 10.88 7.33 39.57
CA ILE A 101 11.34 8.69 39.92
C ILE A 101 10.16 9.57 40.36
N GLU A 102 9.01 9.53 39.68
CA GLU A 102 7.83 10.27 40.11
C GLU A 102 7.31 9.82 41.49
N ARG A 103 7.38 8.52 41.79
CA ARG A 103 7.05 7.96 43.12
C ARG A 103 8.02 8.44 44.19
N GLU A 104 9.31 8.52 43.89
CA GLU A 104 10.33 9.11 44.79
C GLU A 104 10.02 10.58 45.09
N ARG A 105 9.77 11.40 44.05
CA ARG A 105 9.47 12.83 44.19
C ARG A 105 8.17 13.13 44.93
N ARG A 106 7.20 12.20 44.96
CA ARG A 106 5.99 12.29 45.79
C ARG A 106 6.18 11.84 47.24
N GLY A 107 7.27 11.15 47.55
CA GLY A 107 7.53 10.57 48.87
C GLY A 107 6.92 9.18 49.08
N ASP A 108 6.46 8.50 48.03
CA ASP A 108 5.80 7.17 48.10
C ASP A 108 6.70 6.09 48.75
N TYR A 109 8.02 6.29 48.78
CA TYR A 109 9.01 5.42 49.43
C TYR A 109 9.41 5.84 50.86
N LEU A 110 8.68 6.78 51.47
CA LEU A 110 8.88 7.25 52.85
C LEU A 110 10.31 7.76 53.15
N GLY A 111 10.94 8.41 52.17
CA GLY A 111 12.30 8.96 52.29
C GLY A 111 13.43 7.92 52.30
N LYS A 112 13.13 6.65 52.02
CA LYS A 112 14.16 5.59 51.87
C LYS A 112 14.89 5.71 50.54
N THR A 113 16.16 5.30 50.51
CA THR A 113 16.98 5.25 49.29
C THR A 113 16.41 4.28 48.27
N VAL A 114 15.98 4.81 47.12
CA VAL A 114 15.52 4.03 45.97
C VAL A 114 16.73 3.38 45.26
N GLN A 115 16.55 2.14 44.80
CA GLN A 115 17.58 1.30 44.20
C GLN A 115 16.95 0.35 43.16
N VAL A 116 17.73 -0.15 42.19
CA VAL A 116 17.24 -1.08 41.15
C VAL A 116 16.54 -2.29 41.77
N VAL A 117 17.19 -2.96 42.72
CA VAL A 117 16.57 -3.98 43.55
C VAL A 117 16.26 -3.36 44.93
N PRO A 118 15.05 -3.51 45.48
CA PRO A 118 13.85 -4.09 44.86
C PRO A 118 13.03 -3.08 44.03
N HIS A 119 13.27 -1.78 44.11
CA HIS A 119 12.27 -0.78 43.71
C HIS A 119 11.95 -0.72 42.21
N ILE A 120 12.93 -0.94 41.33
CA ILE A 120 12.71 -1.06 39.87
C ILE A 120 12.15 -2.44 39.55
N THR A 121 12.65 -3.50 40.20
CA THR A 121 12.20 -4.87 39.93
C THR A 121 10.77 -5.15 40.40
N ASP A 122 10.34 -4.58 41.53
CA ASP A 122 8.95 -4.58 41.98
C ASP A 122 8.07 -3.76 41.05
N ALA A 123 8.49 -2.56 40.62
CA ALA A 123 7.71 -1.75 39.67
C ALA A 123 7.47 -2.48 38.34
N ILE A 124 8.42 -3.28 37.86
CA ILE A 124 8.25 -4.16 36.69
C ILE A 124 7.24 -5.29 36.98
N GLN A 125 7.36 -5.98 38.11
CA GLN A 125 6.45 -7.07 38.51
C GLN A 125 5.01 -6.57 38.68
N ASP A 126 4.81 -5.49 39.44
CA ASP A 126 3.52 -4.84 39.67
C ASP A 126 2.86 -4.40 38.35
N TRP A 127 3.65 -3.92 37.39
CA TRP A 127 3.16 -3.55 36.06
C TRP A 127 2.72 -4.77 35.25
N ILE A 128 3.50 -5.85 35.26
CA ILE A 128 3.17 -7.11 34.57
C ILE A 128 1.87 -7.70 35.13
N GLU A 129 1.73 -7.83 36.45
CA GLU A 129 0.53 -8.38 37.09
C GLU A 129 -0.72 -7.56 36.76
N ARG A 130 -0.61 -6.23 36.83
CA ARG A 130 -1.71 -5.30 36.52
C ARG A 130 -2.16 -5.40 35.06
N VAL A 131 -1.22 -5.43 34.13
CA VAL A 131 -1.52 -5.39 32.68
C VAL A 131 -1.94 -6.75 32.15
N ALA A 132 -1.40 -7.85 32.67
CA ALA A 132 -1.81 -9.20 32.31
C ALA A 132 -3.30 -9.47 32.63
N GLN A 133 -3.88 -8.76 33.59
CA GLN A 133 -5.29 -8.88 33.96
C GLN A 133 -6.25 -8.03 33.10
N MET A 134 -5.73 -7.12 32.25
CA MET A 134 -6.57 -6.22 31.46
C MET A 134 -7.26 -6.95 30.29
N PRO A 135 -8.56 -6.71 30.04
CA PRO A 135 -9.24 -7.25 28.86
C PRO A 135 -8.68 -6.68 27.56
N VAL A 136 -8.43 -7.57 26.59
CA VAL A 136 -7.85 -7.28 25.25
C VAL A 136 -8.76 -7.68 24.08
N ASP A 137 -10.00 -8.10 24.35
CA ASP A 137 -11.03 -8.39 23.35
C ASP A 137 -12.38 -7.77 23.69
N SER A 138 -13.34 -7.84 22.76
CA SER A 138 -14.69 -7.29 22.91
C SER A 138 -15.66 -8.16 23.71
N LYS A 139 -15.28 -9.39 24.09
CA LYS A 139 -16.06 -10.26 25.00
C LYS A 139 -15.78 -9.88 26.45
N GLY A 140 -14.58 -9.37 26.73
CA GLY A 140 -14.17 -8.89 28.03
C GLY A 140 -13.83 -10.00 29.02
N GLY A 141 -13.63 -9.58 30.27
CA GLY A 141 -13.10 -10.42 31.33
C GLY A 141 -11.57 -10.55 31.28
N ILE A 142 -11.03 -11.18 32.32
CA ILE A 142 -9.59 -11.36 32.53
C ILE A 142 -9.06 -12.43 31.55
N PRO A 143 -7.88 -12.25 30.93
CA PRO A 143 -7.20 -13.30 30.18
C PRO A 143 -6.88 -14.54 31.03
N ASP A 144 -6.59 -15.66 30.36
CA ASP A 144 -6.18 -16.90 31.03
C ASP A 144 -4.64 -17.09 30.97
N VAL A 145 -4.00 -16.56 29.91
CA VAL A 145 -2.54 -16.58 29.73
C VAL A 145 -2.01 -15.23 29.23
N CYS A 146 -0.88 -14.79 29.77
CA CYS A 146 -0.09 -13.65 29.28
C CYS A 146 1.22 -14.14 28.63
N VAL A 147 1.43 -13.81 27.36
CA VAL A 147 2.71 -14.00 26.68
C VAL A 147 3.57 -12.76 26.92
N ILE A 148 4.69 -12.90 27.62
CA ILE A 148 5.66 -11.83 27.85
C ILE A 148 6.82 -12.04 26.88
N GLU A 149 7.17 -11.06 26.07
CA GLU A 149 8.41 -11.07 25.29
C GLU A 149 9.42 -10.09 25.89
N LEU A 150 10.60 -10.59 26.22
CA LEU A 150 11.77 -9.78 26.55
C LEU A 150 12.54 -9.43 25.28
N GLY A 151 12.49 -8.13 24.93
CA GLY A 151 13.30 -7.49 23.89
C GLY A 151 14.81 -7.57 24.16
N GLY A 152 15.62 -7.01 23.25
CA GLY A 152 17.09 -7.10 23.35
C GLY A 152 17.60 -8.54 23.27
N THR A 153 18.69 -8.81 23.98
CA THR A 153 19.42 -10.09 24.05
C THR A 153 19.82 -10.41 25.48
N VAL A 154 19.77 -11.68 25.89
CA VAL A 154 20.11 -12.04 27.27
C VAL A 154 21.62 -11.93 27.51
N GLY A 155 22.01 -10.98 28.36
CA GLY A 155 23.40 -10.69 28.70
C GLY A 155 23.88 -9.29 28.28
N ASP A 156 23.05 -8.50 27.58
CA ASP A 156 23.26 -7.05 27.48
C ASP A 156 22.99 -6.35 28.83
N ILE A 157 23.40 -5.09 28.97
CA ILE A 157 23.30 -4.34 30.24
C ILE A 157 21.85 -3.88 30.44
N GLU A 158 21.19 -3.55 29.34
CA GLU A 158 19.87 -2.95 29.29
C GLU A 158 18.76 -3.95 29.69
N SER A 159 18.93 -5.25 29.45
CA SER A 159 17.99 -6.29 29.92
C SER A 159 18.16 -6.67 31.39
N MET A 160 19.30 -6.36 32.04
CA MET A 160 19.59 -6.84 33.41
C MET A 160 18.49 -6.54 34.44
N PRO A 161 17.88 -5.33 34.51
CA PRO A 161 16.80 -5.05 35.47
C PRO A 161 15.56 -5.90 35.21
N PHE A 162 15.24 -6.18 33.95
CA PHE A 162 14.07 -6.99 33.57
C PHE A 162 14.31 -8.47 33.80
N VAL A 163 15.52 -8.99 33.52
CA VAL A 163 15.85 -10.39 33.80
C VAL A 163 15.78 -10.67 35.31
N GLU A 164 16.33 -9.78 36.15
CA GLU A 164 16.23 -9.91 37.60
C GLU A 164 14.79 -9.75 38.12
N ALA A 165 14.00 -8.81 37.56
CA ALA A 165 12.58 -8.69 37.88
C ALA A 165 11.79 -9.97 37.53
N LEU A 166 12.02 -10.54 36.33
CA LEU A 166 11.38 -11.77 35.88
C LEU A 166 11.86 -13.00 36.65
N ARG A 167 13.11 -13.01 37.15
CA ARG A 167 13.64 -14.03 38.05
C ARG A 167 12.93 -13.96 39.41
N GLN A 168 12.77 -12.78 40.00
CA GLN A 168 11.98 -12.59 41.23
C GLN A 168 10.52 -12.99 41.03
N PHE A 169 9.93 -12.62 39.88
CA PHE A 169 8.54 -12.86 39.53
C PHE A 169 8.15 -14.34 39.62
N GLN A 170 9.01 -15.25 39.12
CA GLN A 170 8.78 -16.70 39.17
C GLN A 170 8.55 -17.24 40.59
N PHE A 171 9.11 -16.60 41.61
CA PHE A 171 8.86 -16.95 43.02
C PHE A 171 7.64 -16.22 43.58
N ARG A 172 7.38 -14.98 43.15
CA ARG A 172 6.21 -14.18 43.56
C ARG A 172 4.89 -14.85 43.15
N ILE A 173 4.80 -15.35 41.91
CA ILE A 173 3.57 -15.95 41.34
C ILE A 173 3.57 -17.48 41.28
N GLY A 174 4.63 -18.17 41.74
CA GLY A 174 4.75 -19.62 41.69
C GLY A 174 5.35 -20.15 40.38
N THR A 175 6.35 -21.03 40.49
CA THR A 175 7.15 -21.52 39.36
C THR A 175 6.36 -22.42 38.39
N GLU A 176 5.21 -22.93 38.80
CA GLU A 176 4.23 -23.67 38.02
C GLU A 176 3.31 -22.77 37.17
N ASN A 177 3.31 -21.47 37.42
CA ASN A 177 2.53 -20.49 36.65
C ASN A 177 3.37 -19.78 35.56
N VAL A 178 4.65 -20.14 35.41
CA VAL A 178 5.56 -19.60 34.37
C VAL A 178 6.16 -20.71 33.51
N CYS A 179 6.11 -20.54 32.20
CA CYS A 179 6.86 -21.33 31.21
C CYS A 179 7.89 -20.41 30.53
N VAL A 180 9.14 -20.87 30.36
CA VAL A 180 10.20 -20.08 29.72
C VAL A 180 10.59 -20.69 28.38
N VAL A 181 10.50 -19.90 27.31
CA VAL A 181 10.92 -20.25 25.95
C VAL A 181 12.09 -19.36 25.56
N HIS A 182 13.22 -19.96 25.18
CA HIS A 182 14.41 -19.20 24.77
C HIS A 182 14.64 -19.30 23.26
N VAL A 183 14.59 -18.16 22.57
CA VAL A 183 14.77 -18.05 21.11
C VAL A 183 16.26 -17.81 20.82
N SER A 184 16.91 -18.74 20.12
CA SER A 184 18.36 -18.72 19.95
C SER A 184 18.79 -19.17 18.55
N LEU A 185 19.93 -18.68 18.07
CA LEU A 185 20.46 -18.99 16.74
C LEU A 185 21.31 -20.26 16.72
N VAL A 186 21.06 -21.12 15.74
CA VAL A 186 21.89 -22.26 15.33
C VAL A 186 22.32 -22.00 13.88
N PRO A 187 23.45 -21.29 13.65
CA PRO A 187 23.88 -20.94 12.30
C PRO A 187 24.52 -22.13 11.58
N ILE A 188 24.34 -22.18 10.27
CA ILE A 188 25.00 -23.13 9.37
C ILE A 188 26.21 -22.44 8.75
N ILE A 189 27.41 -23.03 8.83
CA ILE A 189 28.64 -22.43 8.29
C ILE A 189 28.99 -23.11 6.95
N GLY A 190 28.77 -22.37 5.86
CA GLY A 190 28.64 -22.91 4.49
C GLY A 190 29.85 -23.61 3.87
N VAL A 191 31.04 -23.59 4.50
CA VAL A 191 32.20 -24.39 4.05
C VAL A 191 32.07 -25.86 4.46
N VAL A 192 31.29 -26.15 5.50
CA VAL A 192 31.14 -27.50 6.10
C VAL A 192 29.68 -27.97 6.13
N GLY A 193 28.71 -27.05 6.07
CA GLY A 193 27.27 -27.37 6.20
C GLY A 193 26.84 -27.76 7.62
N GLU A 194 27.75 -27.81 8.58
CA GLU A 194 27.45 -28.23 9.96
C GLU A 194 26.67 -27.15 10.74
N GLN A 195 25.57 -27.56 11.36
CA GLN A 195 24.73 -26.73 12.23
C GLN A 195 25.44 -26.47 13.58
N LYS A 196 25.86 -25.22 13.85
CA LYS A 196 26.71 -24.90 15.00
C LYS A 196 25.90 -24.59 16.25
N THR A 197 25.95 -25.50 17.22
CA THR A 197 25.20 -25.40 18.50
C THR A 197 25.81 -24.48 19.55
N LYS A 198 27.11 -24.13 19.42
CA LYS A 198 27.85 -23.38 20.44
C LYS A 198 27.24 -22.03 20.87
N PRO A 199 26.73 -21.18 19.95
CA PRO A 199 26.08 -19.92 20.34
C PRO A 199 24.89 -20.13 21.28
N THR A 200 24.03 -21.12 20.99
CA THR A 200 22.90 -21.47 21.85
C THR A 200 23.34 -22.02 23.21
N GLN A 201 24.42 -22.81 23.27
CA GLN A 201 24.96 -23.29 24.55
C GLN A 201 25.40 -22.15 25.47
N HIS A 202 26.13 -21.16 24.94
CA HIS A 202 26.59 -20.01 25.72
C HIS A 202 25.40 -19.10 26.12
N SER A 203 24.45 -18.90 25.22
CA SER A 203 23.23 -18.13 25.47
C SER A 203 22.39 -18.71 26.63
N VAL A 204 22.19 -20.03 26.65
CA VAL A 204 21.50 -20.73 27.75
C VAL A 204 22.34 -20.68 29.04
N GLN A 205 23.67 -20.75 28.97
CA GLN A 205 24.53 -20.61 30.14
C GLN A 205 24.36 -19.23 30.80
N VAL A 206 24.33 -18.14 30.02
CA VAL A 206 24.10 -16.78 30.55
C VAL A 206 22.70 -16.66 31.16
N LEU A 207 21.65 -17.07 30.42
CA LEU A 207 20.26 -17.07 30.91
C LEU A 207 20.11 -17.78 32.27
N ARG A 208 20.75 -18.95 32.41
CA ARG A 208 20.72 -19.74 33.65
C ARG A 208 21.57 -19.14 34.76
N SER A 209 22.67 -18.46 34.45
CA SER A 209 23.44 -17.71 35.47
C SER A 209 22.67 -16.52 36.04
N LEU A 210 21.77 -15.93 35.25
CA LEU A 210 20.80 -14.92 35.66
C LEU A 210 19.52 -15.53 36.29
N GLY A 211 19.54 -16.83 36.62
CA GLY A 211 18.49 -17.53 37.37
C GLY A 211 17.28 -18.01 36.54
N LEU A 212 17.15 -17.63 35.27
CA LEU A 212 16.08 -18.11 34.40
C LEU A 212 16.47 -19.46 33.77
N ASN A 213 15.64 -20.49 33.94
CA ASN A 213 15.89 -21.80 33.34
C ASN A 213 14.89 -22.06 32.18
N PRO A 214 15.35 -22.28 30.93
CA PRO A 214 14.44 -22.49 29.80
C PRO A 214 13.70 -23.81 29.96
N THR A 215 12.38 -23.79 29.80
CA THR A 215 11.55 -25.00 29.67
C THR A 215 11.66 -25.59 28.26
N MET A 216 11.85 -24.72 27.27
CA MET A 216 11.93 -25.02 25.83
C MET A 216 12.94 -24.13 25.13
N LEU A 217 13.54 -24.65 24.05
CA LEU A 217 14.39 -23.88 23.13
C LEU A 217 13.69 -23.74 21.77
N ALA A 218 13.65 -22.53 21.24
CA ALA A 218 13.19 -22.22 19.90
C ALA A 218 14.42 -21.86 19.04
N CYS A 219 14.97 -22.87 18.38
CA CYS A 219 16.25 -22.75 17.68
C CYS A 219 16.04 -22.27 16.24
N ARG A 220 16.35 -20.99 16.00
CA ARG A 220 16.33 -20.36 14.68
C ARG A 220 17.51 -20.87 13.85
N CYS A 221 17.20 -21.35 12.66
CA CYS A 221 18.12 -21.93 11.68
C CYS A 221 17.55 -21.64 10.27
N SER A 222 18.31 -21.93 9.20
CA SER A 222 17.79 -21.87 7.83
C SER A 222 17.08 -23.18 7.45
N GLU A 223 17.69 -24.30 7.78
CA GLU A 223 17.22 -25.67 7.49
C GLU A 223 16.73 -26.37 8.77
N PRO A 224 15.90 -27.43 8.70
CA PRO A 224 15.49 -28.20 9.88
C PRO A 224 16.68 -28.74 10.68
N LEU A 225 16.55 -28.81 12.02
CA LEU A 225 17.63 -29.33 12.86
C LEU A 225 17.83 -30.84 12.69
N ASP A 226 19.08 -31.27 12.59
CA ASP A 226 19.45 -32.69 12.69
C ASP A 226 19.11 -33.24 14.09
N GLU A 227 18.74 -34.53 14.19
CA GLU A 227 18.44 -35.12 15.50
C GLU A 227 19.67 -35.15 16.42
N SER A 228 20.87 -35.42 15.88
CA SER A 228 22.12 -35.34 16.64
C SER A 228 22.44 -33.92 17.14
N VAL A 229 21.97 -32.88 16.43
CA VAL A 229 22.07 -31.47 16.81
C VAL A 229 21.04 -31.15 17.90
N ARG A 230 19.82 -31.68 17.78
CA ARG A 230 18.75 -31.60 18.80
C ARG A 230 19.16 -32.27 20.11
N GLU A 231 19.66 -33.51 20.07
CA GLU A 231 20.18 -34.27 21.22
C GLU A 231 21.35 -33.54 21.90
N LYS A 232 22.30 -33.02 21.11
CA LYS A 232 23.44 -32.24 21.59
C LYS A 232 22.97 -30.96 22.29
N LEU A 233 22.00 -30.24 21.73
CA LEU A 233 21.42 -29.06 22.40
C LEU A 233 20.70 -29.45 23.69
N ALA A 234 19.91 -30.52 23.68
CA ALA A 234 19.18 -31.03 24.84
C ALA A 234 20.13 -31.32 26.01
N LEU A 235 21.20 -32.08 25.75
CA LEU A 235 22.23 -32.44 26.73
C LEU A 235 22.96 -31.21 27.29
N PHE A 236 23.50 -30.34 26.42
CA PHE A 236 24.28 -29.17 26.88
C PHE A 236 23.43 -28.07 27.52
N CYS A 237 22.14 -27.96 27.17
CA CYS A 237 21.25 -26.91 27.70
C CYS A 237 20.43 -27.36 28.91
N HIS A 238 20.45 -28.66 29.25
CA HIS A 238 19.63 -29.30 30.29
C HIS A 238 18.11 -29.21 30.00
N VAL A 239 17.73 -29.39 28.73
CA VAL A 239 16.34 -29.32 28.24
C VAL A 239 15.99 -30.66 27.56
N PRO A 240 14.81 -31.27 27.78
CA PRO A 240 14.44 -32.52 27.09
C PRO A 240 14.47 -32.38 25.56
N GLY A 241 14.91 -33.40 24.82
CA GLY A 241 15.02 -33.35 23.35
C GLY A 241 13.74 -32.91 22.64
N LYS A 242 12.59 -33.44 23.08
CA LYS A 242 11.24 -33.03 22.61
C LYS A 242 10.82 -31.58 22.95
N HIS A 243 11.64 -30.82 23.68
CA HIS A 243 11.43 -29.39 23.97
C HIS A 243 12.44 -28.51 23.20
N VAL A 244 13.31 -29.09 22.37
CA VAL A 244 14.24 -28.37 21.49
C VAL A 244 13.64 -28.32 20.09
N LEU A 245 13.00 -27.19 19.78
CA LEU A 245 12.23 -26.97 18.56
C LEU A 245 13.13 -26.42 17.45
N THR A 246 12.99 -26.95 16.22
CA THR A 246 13.49 -26.25 15.03
C THR A 246 12.56 -25.09 14.67
N MET A 247 13.15 -23.97 14.27
CA MET A 247 12.46 -22.76 13.78
C MET A 247 13.09 -22.34 12.44
N HIS A 248 13.04 -23.22 11.45
CA HIS A 248 13.70 -23.04 10.15
C HIS A 248 13.03 -22.00 9.24
N ASP A 249 13.63 -21.67 8.10
CA ASP A 249 13.04 -20.73 7.14
C ASP A 249 11.79 -21.31 6.47
N VAL A 250 10.79 -20.45 6.23
CA VAL A 250 9.47 -20.84 5.71
C VAL A 250 9.02 -19.89 4.59
N SER A 251 8.24 -20.42 3.65
CA SER A 251 7.64 -19.67 2.54
C SER A 251 6.77 -18.49 2.99
N ASN A 252 6.13 -18.59 4.16
CA ASN A 252 5.38 -17.50 4.77
C ASN A 252 5.27 -17.65 6.30
N ILE A 253 5.08 -16.51 6.98
CA ILE A 253 5.02 -16.42 8.45
C ILE A 253 3.84 -17.18 9.07
N TRP A 254 2.76 -17.45 8.32
CA TRP A 254 1.63 -18.23 8.83
C TRP A 254 1.95 -19.72 8.94
N ARG A 255 3.09 -20.20 8.41
CA ARG A 255 3.60 -21.55 8.70
C ARG A 255 4.26 -21.68 10.08
N VAL A 256 4.62 -20.59 10.76
CA VAL A 256 5.33 -20.67 12.06
C VAL A 256 4.47 -21.30 13.17
N PRO A 257 3.18 -20.95 13.36
CA PRO A 257 2.31 -21.69 14.29
C PRO A 257 2.20 -23.18 13.95
N LEU A 258 2.13 -23.55 12.67
CA LEU A 258 2.06 -24.95 12.24
C LEU A 258 3.36 -25.74 12.53
N MET A 259 4.51 -25.07 12.45
CA MET A 259 5.82 -25.63 12.83
C MET A 259 5.94 -25.85 14.35
N LEU A 260 5.34 -24.98 15.16
CA LEU A 260 5.27 -25.15 16.62
C LEU A 260 4.21 -26.20 17.03
N GLU A 261 3.09 -26.27 16.31
CA GLU A 261 2.02 -27.27 16.48
C GLU A 261 2.52 -28.69 16.25
N SER A 262 3.13 -28.94 15.09
CA SER A 262 3.66 -30.27 14.70
C SER A 262 4.78 -30.79 15.61
N GLN A 263 5.50 -29.90 16.29
CA GLN A 263 6.50 -30.26 17.31
C GLN A 263 5.93 -30.32 18.75
N GLY A 264 4.61 -30.19 18.91
CA GLY A 264 3.92 -30.33 20.20
C GLY A 264 4.15 -29.18 21.19
N ALA A 265 4.57 -27.99 20.74
CA ALA A 265 4.92 -26.87 21.60
C ALA A 265 3.78 -26.49 22.58
N HIS A 266 2.54 -26.48 22.08
CA HIS A 266 1.34 -26.24 22.90
C HIS A 266 1.17 -27.27 24.02
N LYS A 267 1.48 -28.55 23.77
CA LYS A 267 1.37 -29.63 24.76
C LYS A 267 2.39 -29.46 25.89
N VAL A 268 3.62 -29.06 25.55
CA VAL A 268 4.66 -28.75 26.54
C VAL A 268 4.26 -27.54 27.39
N ILE A 269 3.80 -26.45 26.76
CA ILE A 269 3.39 -25.23 27.46
C ILE A 269 2.20 -25.50 28.39
N CYS A 270 1.15 -26.17 27.89
CA CYS A 270 -0.03 -26.46 28.70
C CYS A 270 0.30 -27.42 29.86
N SER A 271 1.10 -28.47 29.61
CA SER A 271 1.56 -29.39 30.65
C SER A 271 2.40 -28.70 31.72
N LYS A 272 3.30 -27.78 31.34
CA LYS A 272 4.11 -27.00 32.29
C LYS A 272 3.26 -26.06 33.16
N LEU A 273 2.21 -25.48 32.59
CA LEU A 273 1.37 -24.47 33.24
C LEU A 273 0.14 -25.05 33.96
N GLY A 274 -0.11 -26.36 33.86
CA GLY A 274 -1.33 -27.00 34.36
C GLY A 274 -2.60 -26.55 33.64
N LEU A 275 -2.48 -26.15 32.37
CA LEU A 275 -3.61 -25.78 31.52
C LEU A 275 -4.27 -27.04 30.91
N PRO A 276 -5.61 -27.14 30.91
CA PRO A 276 -6.33 -28.22 30.22
C PRO A 276 -6.28 -28.04 28.69
N ASN A 277 -7.10 -28.81 27.96
CA ASN A 277 -7.46 -28.57 26.56
C ASN A 277 -6.32 -28.54 25.51
N ALA A 278 -5.10 -28.97 25.86
CA ALA A 278 -3.99 -29.05 24.90
C ALA A 278 -4.32 -29.92 23.66
N GLU A 279 -5.21 -30.90 23.81
CA GLU A 279 -5.67 -31.81 22.75
C GLU A 279 -6.88 -31.27 21.95
N THR A 280 -7.45 -30.11 22.31
CA THR A 280 -8.57 -29.50 21.56
C THR A 280 -8.12 -28.48 20.51
N LEU A 281 -6.80 -28.35 20.29
CA LEU A 281 -6.24 -27.40 19.34
C LEU A 281 -6.56 -27.83 17.91
N ASP A 282 -7.21 -26.94 17.15
CA ASP A 282 -7.36 -27.05 15.71
C ASP A 282 -6.72 -25.83 15.00
N LEU A 283 -5.99 -26.10 13.93
CA LEU A 283 -5.42 -25.10 13.02
C LEU A 283 -5.81 -25.38 11.56
N SER A 284 -6.80 -26.23 11.30
CA SER A 284 -7.31 -26.56 9.96
C SER A 284 -7.66 -25.30 9.15
N LEU A 285 -8.37 -24.35 9.77
CA LEU A 285 -8.71 -23.06 9.18
C LEU A 285 -7.48 -22.17 8.98
N TRP A 286 -6.57 -22.09 9.96
CA TRP A 286 -5.33 -21.29 9.82
C TRP A 286 -4.44 -21.80 8.67
N ARG A 287 -4.28 -23.13 8.61
CA ARG A 287 -3.52 -23.85 7.57
C ARG A 287 -4.10 -23.59 6.18
N SER A 288 -5.39 -23.88 5.99
CA SER A 288 -6.06 -23.79 4.68
C SER A 288 -6.37 -22.35 4.22
N THR A 289 -6.71 -21.44 5.12
CA THR A 289 -7.14 -20.07 4.74
C THR A 289 -5.99 -19.06 4.67
N LEU A 290 -4.90 -19.26 5.43
CA LEU A 290 -3.76 -18.34 5.46
C LEU A 290 -2.51 -18.97 4.84
N ALA A 291 -1.98 -20.04 5.45
CA ALA A 291 -0.64 -20.55 5.16
C ALA A 291 -0.53 -21.20 3.77
N ASP A 292 -1.41 -22.14 3.45
CA ASP A 292 -1.43 -22.81 2.15
C ASP A 292 -2.06 -21.93 1.07
N ARG A 293 -3.06 -21.10 1.43
CA ARG A 293 -3.63 -20.10 0.51
C ARG A 293 -2.53 -19.18 -0.02
N TRP A 294 -1.70 -18.58 0.83
CA TRP A 294 -0.66 -17.65 0.38
C TRP A 294 0.30 -18.27 -0.63
N ASP A 295 0.69 -19.53 -0.42
CA ASP A 295 1.62 -20.23 -1.30
C ASP A 295 0.96 -20.67 -2.62
N SER A 296 -0.37 -20.90 -2.62
CA SER A 296 -1.13 -21.22 -3.84
C SER A 296 -1.39 -20.03 -4.79
N LEU A 297 -1.13 -18.79 -4.36
CA LEU A 297 -1.40 -17.58 -5.15
C LEU A 297 -0.32 -17.39 -6.23
N THR A 298 -0.74 -17.38 -7.49
CA THR A 298 0.14 -17.29 -8.67
C THR A 298 -0.09 -16.05 -9.54
N GLU A 299 -1.30 -15.50 -9.57
CA GLU A 299 -1.65 -14.31 -10.36
C GLU A 299 -1.04 -13.05 -9.72
N LEU A 300 -0.05 -12.45 -10.36
CA LEU A 300 0.67 -11.30 -9.81
C LEU A 300 -0.14 -10.00 -9.87
N VAL A 301 0.10 -9.12 -8.89
CA VAL A 301 -0.25 -7.69 -8.96
C VAL A 301 0.98 -6.85 -8.59
N ASN A 302 1.34 -5.88 -9.42
CA ASN A 302 2.55 -5.08 -9.24
C ASN A 302 2.27 -3.75 -8.53
N ILE A 303 2.64 -3.65 -7.26
CA ILE A 303 2.44 -2.43 -6.45
C ILE A 303 3.76 -1.68 -6.33
N THR A 304 3.80 -0.42 -6.79
CA THR A 304 4.99 0.43 -6.64
C THR A 304 4.85 1.29 -5.39
N LEU A 305 5.77 1.15 -4.43
CA LEU A 305 5.73 1.81 -3.13
C LEU A 305 6.78 2.94 -3.08
N ILE A 306 6.30 4.16 -2.89
CA ILE A 306 7.10 5.40 -2.97
C ILE A 306 7.62 5.79 -1.57
N GLY A 307 8.71 5.14 -1.16
CA GLY A 307 9.25 5.21 0.19
C GLY A 307 10.32 6.30 0.39
N LYS A 308 10.60 6.63 1.66
CA LYS A 308 11.82 7.34 2.10
C LYS A 308 12.88 6.37 2.66
N TYR A 309 12.52 5.10 2.87
CA TYR A 309 13.32 4.10 3.59
C TYR A 309 13.36 2.75 2.83
N THR A 310 13.49 2.78 1.51
CA THR A 310 13.33 1.60 0.63
C THR A 310 14.31 0.45 0.89
N GLY A 311 15.46 0.72 1.50
CA GLY A 311 16.42 -0.30 1.93
C GLY A 311 16.03 -1.06 3.21
N LEU A 312 14.95 -0.67 3.89
CA LEU A 312 14.49 -1.27 5.13
C LEU A 312 13.01 -1.67 5.03
N SER A 313 12.74 -2.98 4.94
CA SER A 313 11.38 -3.54 4.98
C SER A 313 10.60 -3.12 6.22
N ASP A 314 11.30 -2.97 7.33
CA ASP A 314 10.71 -2.90 8.66
C ASP A 314 10.20 -1.48 8.97
N ALA A 315 10.67 -0.47 8.22
CA ALA A 315 10.12 0.88 8.19
C ALA A 315 8.73 0.98 7.53
N TYR A 316 8.23 -0.11 6.93
CA TYR A 316 6.93 -0.19 6.25
C TYR A 316 6.17 -1.51 6.55
N LEU A 317 6.51 -2.24 7.62
CA LEU A 317 6.05 -3.62 7.78
C LEU A 317 4.52 -3.73 7.87
N SER A 318 3.82 -2.80 8.51
CA SER A 318 2.35 -2.78 8.58
C SER A 318 1.71 -2.57 7.22
N VAL A 319 2.28 -1.69 6.40
CA VAL A 319 1.87 -1.47 5.00
C VAL A 319 2.07 -2.76 4.19
N ILE A 320 3.23 -3.42 4.32
CA ILE A 320 3.50 -4.72 3.69
C ILE A 320 2.48 -5.78 4.14
N LYS A 321 2.23 -5.93 5.45
CA LYS A 321 1.24 -6.91 5.97
C LYS A 321 -0.16 -6.60 5.44
N SER A 322 -0.53 -5.33 5.31
CA SER A 322 -1.85 -4.92 4.85
C SER A 322 -2.06 -5.17 3.36
N LEU A 323 -1.03 -4.93 2.53
CA LEU A 323 -1.01 -5.40 1.15
C LEU A 323 -1.10 -6.94 1.07
N GLN A 324 -0.36 -7.68 1.91
CA GLN A 324 -0.42 -9.14 1.96
C GLN A 324 -1.81 -9.67 2.32
N HIS A 325 -2.49 -9.08 3.32
CA HIS A 325 -3.86 -9.43 3.70
C HIS A 325 -4.86 -9.13 2.56
N ALA A 326 -4.75 -7.95 1.92
CA ALA A 326 -5.62 -7.55 0.83
C ALA A 326 -5.45 -8.44 -0.42
N CYS A 327 -4.20 -8.74 -0.80
CA CYS A 327 -3.87 -9.67 -1.87
C CYS A 327 -4.39 -11.09 -1.61
N MET A 328 -4.36 -11.56 -0.36
CA MET A 328 -4.87 -12.89 0.02
C MET A 328 -6.40 -13.03 -0.16
N ASP A 329 -7.17 -11.95 0.04
CA ASP A 329 -8.63 -11.96 -0.17
C ASP A 329 -9.02 -11.66 -1.63
N ALA A 330 -8.33 -10.70 -2.26
CA ALA A 330 -8.49 -10.36 -3.69
C ALA A 330 -7.94 -11.43 -4.66
N LYS A 331 -7.26 -12.45 -4.13
CA LYS A 331 -6.64 -13.59 -4.84
C LYS A 331 -5.50 -13.21 -5.80
N PHE A 332 -4.63 -12.31 -5.37
CA PHE A 332 -3.38 -11.97 -6.08
C PHE A 332 -2.15 -12.35 -5.25
N LYS A 333 -1.03 -12.63 -5.92
CA LYS A 333 0.31 -12.70 -5.33
C LYS A 333 0.93 -11.30 -5.39
N LEU A 334 1.27 -10.74 -4.24
CA LEU A 334 1.85 -9.41 -4.14
C LEU A 334 3.28 -9.38 -4.70
N LYS A 335 3.53 -8.49 -5.68
CA LYS A 335 4.87 -7.99 -6.02
C LYS A 335 4.96 -6.53 -5.57
N ILE A 336 6.07 -6.16 -4.91
CA ILE A 336 6.37 -4.78 -4.53
C ILE A 336 7.58 -4.31 -5.33
N ASP A 337 7.42 -3.25 -6.11
CA ASP A 337 8.54 -2.50 -6.69
C ASP A 337 8.86 -1.29 -5.80
N TRP A 338 10.03 -1.33 -5.16
CA TRP A 338 10.49 -0.24 -4.30
C TRP A 338 11.10 0.90 -5.11
N VAL A 339 10.60 2.12 -4.88
CA VAL A 339 11.12 3.38 -5.44
C VAL A 339 11.37 4.34 -4.29
N GLU A 340 12.57 4.91 -4.21
CA GLU A 340 12.83 5.97 -3.23
C GLU A 340 12.28 7.28 -3.80
N ALA A 341 11.57 8.05 -3.00
CA ALA A 341 10.92 9.27 -3.48
C ALA A 341 11.93 10.27 -4.07
N THR A 342 13.12 10.42 -3.47
CA THR A 342 14.18 11.28 -4.01
C THR A 342 14.70 10.85 -5.38
N SER A 343 14.63 9.57 -5.75
CA SER A 343 15.04 9.11 -7.08
C SER A 343 14.01 9.36 -8.19
N LEU A 344 12.88 9.99 -7.87
CA LEU A 344 11.94 10.57 -8.84
C LEU A 344 12.12 12.09 -9.00
N GLU A 345 12.99 12.74 -8.21
CA GLU A 345 13.17 14.19 -8.21
C GLU A 345 14.18 14.66 -9.28
N PRO A 346 14.02 15.84 -9.90
CA PRO A 346 14.91 16.32 -10.97
C PRO A 346 16.39 16.42 -10.59
N GLY A 347 16.72 16.60 -9.30
CA GLY A 347 18.10 16.55 -8.83
C GLY A 347 18.77 15.17 -9.01
N THR A 348 17.98 14.10 -9.08
CA THR A 348 18.49 12.76 -9.45
C THR A 348 18.56 12.58 -10.97
N GLU A 349 17.68 13.22 -11.75
CA GLU A 349 17.85 13.30 -13.22
C GLU A 349 19.20 13.92 -13.61
N GLU A 350 19.68 14.90 -12.83
CA GLU A 350 20.98 15.56 -13.06
C GLU A 350 22.18 14.81 -12.45
N SER A 351 22.03 14.10 -11.33
CA SER A 351 23.14 13.44 -10.62
C SER A 351 23.31 11.94 -10.90
N ASP A 352 22.22 11.21 -11.11
CA ASP A 352 22.21 9.80 -11.54
C ASP A 352 21.01 9.54 -12.49
N PRO A 353 21.15 9.88 -13.79
CA PRO A 353 20.10 9.67 -14.78
C PRO A 353 19.65 8.21 -14.90
N ALA A 354 20.52 7.25 -14.58
CA ALA A 354 20.23 5.83 -14.68
C ALA A 354 19.33 5.36 -13.54
N LEU A 355 19.61 5.78 -12.30
CA LEU A 355 18.74 5.56 -11.15
C LEU A 355 17.38 6.26 -11.31
N TYR A 356 17.38 7.47 -11.87
CA TYR A 356 16.15 8.23 -12.15
C TYR A 356 15.24 7.50 -13.14
N GLU A 357 15.74 7.18 -14.34
CA GLU A 357 14.93 6.50 -15.35
C GLU A 357 14.55 5.06 -14.92
N ALA A 358 15.41 4.34 -14.19
CA ALA A 358 15.04 3.04 -13.61
C ALA A 358 13.94 3.15 -12.53
N SER A 359 13.87 4.28 -11.81
CA SER A 359 12.82 4.57 -10.83
C SER A 359 11.49 4.90 -11.52
N TRP A 360 11.53 5.74 -12.55
CA TRP A 360 10.37 6.04 -13.39
C TRP A 360 9.88 4.82 -14.18
N GLN A 361 10.75 3.91 -14.64
CA GLN A 361 10.34 2.66 -15.28
C GLN A 361 9.53 1.76 -14.35
N LYS A 362 9.90 1.63 -13.06
CA LYS A 362 9.09 0.93 -12.05
C LYS A 362 7.72 1.59 -11.85
N LEU A 363 7.66 2.93 -11.86
CA LEU A 363 6.41 3.68 -11.72
C LEU A 363 5.50 3.48 -12.94
N ARG A 364 6.05 3.52 -14.16
CA ARG A 364 5.33 3.25 -15.41
C ARG A 364 4.88 1.79 -15.56
N ALA A 365 5.49 0.87 -14.80
CA ALA A 365 5.14 -0.55 -14.74
C ALA A 365 4.21 -0.92 -13.56
N ALA A 366 3.68 0.08 -12.83
CA ALA A 366 2.76 -0.14 -11.72
C ALA A 366 1.37 -0.60 -12.20
N ASP A 367 0.78 -1.57 -11.50
CA ASP A 367 -0.68 -1.79 -11.50
C ASP A 367 -1.37 -0.92 -10.43
N GLY A 368 -0.64 -0.51 -9.39
CA GLY A 368 -1.08 0.45 -8.38
C GLY A 368 0.09 1.15 -7.69
N ILE A 369 -0.09 2.40 -7.29
CA ILE A 369 0.92 3.26 -6.65
C ILE A 369 0.49 3.54 -5.20
N LEU A 370 1.37 3.25 -4.24
CA LEU A 370 1.12 3.48 -2.82
C LEU A 370 2.12 4.51 -2.27
N VAL A 371 1.59 5.59 -1.70
CA VAL A 371 2.37 6.64 -1.03
C VAL A 371 2.10 6.55 0.48
N PRO A 372 3.01 5.94 1.26
CA PRO A 372 2.84 5.78 2.70
C PRO A 372 3.11 7.11 3.45
N GLY A 373 2.96 7.07 4.77
CA GLY A 373 3.32 8.18 5.66
C GLY A 373 4.80 8.59 5.62
N GLY A 374 5.15 9.54 6.49
CA GLY A 374 6.52 10.03 6.68
C GLY A 374 6.52 11.47 7.19
N PHE A 375 7.71 11.97 7.55
CA PHE A 375 7.92 13.32 8.11
C PHE A 375 9.05 14.05 7.38
N GLY A 376 9.05 15.38 7.45
CA GLY A 376 10.07 16.27 6.89
C GLY A 376 10.09 16.35 5.35
N SER A 377 10.87 17.29 4.82
CA SER A 377 10.87 17.68 3.40
C SER A 377 11.54 16.71 2.42
N ARG A 378 12.49 15.85 2.87
CA ARG A 378 13.21 14.92 1.96
C ARG A 378 12.25 14.00 1.22
N GLY A 379 12.30 13.96 -0.11
CA GLY A 379 11.44 13.08 -0.92
C GLY A 379 9.97 13.49 -0.95
N VAL A 380 9.65 14.77 -0.70
CA VAL A 380 8.28 15.29 -0.82
C VAL A 380 7.93 15.54 -2.29
N GLU A 381 8.85 16.11 -3.08
CA GLU A 381 8.57 16.47 -4.46
C GLU A 381 8.42 15.22 -5.34
N GLY A 382 9.25 14.20 -5.12
CA GLY A 382 9.10 12.92 -5.81
C GLY A 382 7.83 12.14 -5.44
N LYS A 383 7.29 12.37 -4.23
CA LYS A 383 5.95 11.88 -3.85
C LYS A 383 4.83 12.65 -4.56
N ILE A 384 4.97 13.96 -4.75
CA ILE A 384 4.04 14.80 -5.54
C ILE A 384 4.03 14.34 -7.00
N LEU A 385 5.21 14.18 -7.63
CA LEU A 385 5.36 13.68 -8.99
C LEU A 385 4.75 12.28 -9.19
N ALA A 386 4.88 11.39 -8.20
CA ALA A 386 4.24 10.08 -8.23
C ALA A 386 2.70 10.14 -8.09
N ALA A 387 2.17 11.10 -7.34
CA ALA A 387 0.72 11.32 -7.24
C ALA A 387 0.15 11.95 -8.53
N GLU A 388 0.87 12.89 -9.15
CA GLU A 388 0.52 13.47 -10.47
C GLU A 388 0.51 12.38 -11.56
N TYR A 389 1.53 11.53 -11.58
CA TYR A 389 1.60 10.41 -12.53
C TYR A 389 0.44 9.42 -12.35
N ALA A 390 0.05 9.13 -11.10
CA ALA A 390 -1.08 8.24 -10.83
C ALA A 390 -2.42 8.86 -11.25
N ARG A 391 -2.64 10.14 -10.88
CA ARG A 391 -3.89 10.88 -11.13
C ARG A 391 -4.13 11.18 -12.60
N SER A 392 -3.08 11.65 -13.29
CA SER A 392 -3.25 12.36 -14.56
C SER A 392 -3.38 11.41 -15.75
N GLN A 393 -4.26 11.74 -16.69
CA GLN A 393 -4.32 11.07 -17.99
C GLN A 393 -3.20 11.52 -18.96
N LYS A 394 -2.17 12.23 -18.45
CA LYS A 394 -1.09 12.83 -19.24
C LYS A 394 0.22 12.07 -19.06
N VAL A 395 1.03 12.07 -20.11
CA VAL A 395 2.32 11.40 -20.12
C VAL A 395 3.37 12.36 -19.55
N SER A 396 3.56 12.33 -18.23
CA SER A 396 4.61 13.14 -17.58
C SER A 396 6.00 12.53 -17.80
N GLY A 397 6.88 13.28 -18.47
CA GLY A 397 8.30 12.95 -18.59
C GLY A 397 9.13 14.23 -18.75
N GLY A 398 10.40 14.18 -18.34
CA GLY A 398 11.28 15.34 -18.27
C GLY A 398 11.53 16.02 -19.62
N LYS A 399 11.48 17.36 -19.60
CA LYS A 399 11.90 18.35 -20.62
C LYS A 399 11.38 18.27 -22.06
N GLU A 400 11.09 17.11 -22.66
CA GLU A 400 10.44 17.02 -23.97
C GLU A 400 9.72 15.65 -24.17
N VAL A 401 8.38 15.65 -24.09
CA VAL A 401 7.52 14.50 -24.42
C VAL A 401 6.38 14.98 -25.31
N LEU A 402 6.24 14.36 -26.48
CA LEU A 402 5.10 14.56 -27.38
C LEU A 402 4.49 13.21 -27.80
N THR A 403 3.36 13.29 -28.51
CA THR A 403 2.12 12.55 -28.26
C THR A 403 1.97 11.12 -28.83
N ALA A 404 0.85 10.47 -28.47
CA ALA A 404 0.53 9.06 -28.71
C ALA A 404 -0.76 8.85 -29.56
N GLU A 405 -0.94 7.66 -30.16
CA GLU A 405 -1.98 7.43 -31.20
C GLU A 405 -3.41 7.23 -30.67
N TYR A 406 -3.61 7.19 -29.34
CA TYR A 406 -4.95 7.18 -28.74
C TYR A 406 -5.02 8.08 -27.51
N ALA A 407 -4.96 9.39 -27.75
CA ALA A 407 -5.11 10.42 -26.73
C ALA A 407 -6.47 11.13 -26.84
N ARG A 408 -7.43 10.80 -25.95
CA ARG A 408 -8.55 11.71 -25.68
C ARG A 408 -8.04 12.81 -24.73
N SER A 409 -7.89 14.03 -25.23
CA SER A 409 -7.58 15.21 -24.42
C SER A 409 -8.38 16.43 -24.92
N GLN A 410 -8.64 17.39 -24.03
CA GLN A 410 -9.45 18.58 -24.36
C GLN A 410 -8.63 19.86 -24.64
N LYS A 411 -7.30 19.86 -24.45
CA LYS A 411 -6.39 20.94 -24.86
C LYS A 411 -4.91 20.56 -24.72
N VAL A 412 -4.11 20.96 -25.71
CA VAL A 412 -2.63 20.93 -25.74
C VAL A 412 -2.14 22.21 -26.41
N SER A 413 -0.97 22.74 -26.03
CA SER A 413 -0.39 23.94 -26.64
C SER A 413 1.15 23.91 -26.65
N ARG A 414 1.73 23.99 -27.86
CA ARG A 414 3.15 24.24 -28.25
C ARG A 414 4.28 23.70 -27.33
N GLY A 415 5.21 22.88 -27.83
CA GLY A 415 5.40 22.41 -29.21
C GLY A 415 6.64 21.53 -29.41
N LYS A 416 7.13 21.45 -30.67
CA LYS A 416 8.24 20.58 -31.17
C LYS A 416 7.98 19.06 -31.30
N GLU A 417 6.73 18.73 -31.60
CA GLU A 417 6.21 17.54 -32.31
C GLU A 417 6.81 16.14 -32.10
N VAL A 418 5.96 15.20 -31.64
CA VAL A 418 6.04 13.74 -31.86
C VAL A 418 4.64 13.10 -31.97
N LEU A 419 4.59 12.03 -32.77
CA LEU A 419 3.53 11.04 -33.05
C LEU A 419 4.25 9.71 -33.48
N THR A 420 3.79 8.45 -33.37
CA THR A 420 2.59 7.77 -32.81
C THR A 420 2.79 6.21 -32.81
N ALA A 421 1.86 5.38 -32.27
CA ALA A 421 1.73 3.92 -32.54
C ALA A 421 0.36 3.22 -32.26
N GLU A 422 -0.05 2.28 -33.14
CA GLU A 422 -1.39 1.62 -33.20
C GLU A 422 -1.35 0.18 -33.78
N TYR A 423 -2.19 -0.76 -33.27
CA TYR A 423 -3.03 -1.70 -34.08
C TYR A 423 -3.86 -2.73 -33.27
N ALA A 424 -5.09 -3.08 -33.72
CA ALA A 424 -5.63 -4.46 -33.69
C ALA A 424 -6.98 -4.68 -34.45
N ARG A 425 -6.95 -5.53 -35.49
CA ARG A 425 -7.96 -6.55 -35.98
C ARG A 425 -9.49 -6.30 -35.96
N SER A 426 -10.34 -6.95 -36.80
CA SER A 426 -10.28 -7.49 -38.19
C SER A 426 -11.57 -8.26 -38.51
N GLN A 427 -12.05 -8.23 -39.75
CA GLN A 427 -12.77 -9.36 -40.37
C GLN A 427 -12.27 -9.62 -41.81
N LYS A 428 -12.42 -10.86 -42.28
CA LYS A 428 -12.04 -11.40 -43.60
C LYS A 428 -13.16 -12.39 -44.01
N VAL A 429 -13.29 -12.87 -45.25
CA VAL A 429 -12.35 -13.75 -46.00
C VAL A 429 -12.50 -13.53 -47.52
N SER A 430 -11.54 -14.04 -48.30
CA SER A 430 -11.42 -13.95 -49.76
C SER A 430 -12.04 -15.13 -50.53
N GLY A 431 -12.33 -14.93 -51.81
CA GLY A 431 -12.27 -16.00 -52.82
C GLY A 431 -12.38 -15.49 -54.26
N GLY A 432 -11.63 -16.10 -55.19
CA GLY A 432 -11.89 -16.00 -56.63
C GLY A 432 -12.65 -17.25 -57.12
N LYS A 433 -13.14 -17.34 -58.35
CA LYS A 433 -12.67 -16.64 -59.57
C LYS A 433 -13.80 -15.95 -60.37
N GLU A 434 -15.04 -16.36 -60.11
CA GLU A 434 -16.32 -15.70 -60.39
C GLU A 434 -17.29 -16.17 -59.28
N VAL A 435 -18.44 -15.50 -59.07
CA VAL A 435 -19.51 -15.86 -58.10
C VAL A 435 -19.12 -15.71 -56.60
N LEU A 436 -19.95 -15.23 -55.66
CA LEU A 436 -21.12 -14.31 -55.66
C LEU A 436 -21.37 -13.83 -54.19
N ALA A 437 -22.40 -12.99 -53.99
CA ALA A 437 -22.92 -12.45 -52.71
C ALA A 437 -22.00 -11.41 -52.00
N ALA A 438 -22.46 -10.32 -51.38
CA ALA A 438 -23.74 -9.97 -50.72
C ALA A 438 -23.94 -10.69 -49.37
N GLU A 439 -24.62 -10.15 -48.36
CA GLU A 439 -25.40 -8.89 -48.20
C GLU A 439 -25.29 -8.47 -46.70
N HIS A 440 -25.48 -7.24 -46.22
CA HIS A 440 -26.26 -6.09 -46.65
C HIS A 440 -25.47 -4.77 -46.46
N ALA A 441 -25.83 -3.62 -47.05
CA ALA A 441 -26.65 -3.32 -48.23
C ALA A 441 -26.53 -1.80 -48.51
N MET A 442 -26.85 -1.28 -49.69
CA MET A 442 -27.37 -1.94 -50.90
C MET A 442 -26.33 -1.92 -52.01
N SER A 443 -26.29 -2.98 -52.81
CA SER A 443 -25.78 -2.88 -54.18
C SER A 443 -26.98 -2.75 -55.13
N GLN A 444 -26.84 -1.94 -56.16
CA GLN A 444 -27.17 -2.42 -57.50
C GLN A 444 -25.98 -2.12 -58.41
N LYS A 445 -25.51 -3.14 -59.12
CA LYS A 445 -24.67 -3.00 -60.32
C LYS A 445 -25.53 -2.28 -61.39
N VAL A 446 -24.98 -1.72 -62.46
CA VAL A 446 -24.61 -2.44 -63.70
C VAL A 446 -23.87 -1.45 -64.63
N SER A 447 -23.15 -1.97 -65.63
CA SER A 447 -22.58 -1.23 -66.76
C SER A 447 -23.61 -0.39 -67.55
N GLY A 448 -23.25 0.61 -68.35
CA GLY A 448 -21.94 1.10 -68.77
C GLY A 448 -21.95 1.44 -70.27
N GLY A 449 -20.95 2.19 -70.74
CA GLY A 449 -20.65 2.30 -72.17
C GLY A 449 -21.69 2.99 -73.07
N LYS A 450 -21.85 4.31 -72.95
CA LYS A 450 -21.41 5.20 -74.06
C LYS A 450 -21.18 6.66 -73.66
N GLU A 451 -22.04 7.30 -72.87
CA GLU A 451 -21.81 8.67 -72.36
C GLU A 451 -22.73 9.01 -71.18
N VAL A 452 -22.22 9.72 -70.15
CA VAL A 452 -22.98 10.34 -69.03
C VAL A 452 -22.17 11.55 -68.48
N LEU A 453 -22.84 12.64 -68.10
CA LEU A 453 -22.28 13.78 -67.38
C LEU A 453 -22.45 13.64 -65.86
N ALA A 454 -21.36 13.54 -65.07
CA ALA A 454 -21.33 13.80 -63.62
C ALA A 454 -19.90 13.86 -63.04
N ALA A 455 -19.75 14.63 -61.95
CA ALA A 455 -18.76 14.58 -60.84
C ALA A 455 -17.35 13.96 -61.02
N GLU A 456 -16.33 14.80 -60.80
CA GLU A 456 -15.20 14.57 -59.85
C GLU A 456 -14.40 13.25 -59.93
N TYR A 457 -14.10 12.70 -61.12
CA TYR A 457 -13.06 11.67 -61.24
C TYR A 457 -12.37 11.62 -62.61
N ALA A 458 -11.03 11.66 -62.65
CA ALA A 458 -10.24 11.51 -63.89
C ALA A 458 -8.87 10.87 -63.65
N ARG A 459 -8.36 10.07 -64.61
CA ARG A 459 -6.99 9.49 -64.58
C ARG A 459 -6.22 9.80 -65.86
N SER A 460 -4.95 10.18 -65.74
CA SER A 460 -4.00 10.25 -66.85
C SER A 460 -2.61 9.73 -66.44
N GLN A 461 -1.79 9.30 -67.40
CA GLN A 461 -0.58 8.51 -67.11
C GLN A 461 0.70 9.32 -66.86
N LYS A 462 0.79 10.59 -67.30
CA LYS A 462 2.04 11.38 -67.28
C LYS A 462 1.75 12.89 -67.24
N VAL A 463 2.41 13.61 -66.33
CA VAL A 463 2.30 15.08 -66.18
C VAL A 463 3.69 15.64 -65.88
N SER A 464 4.09 16.71 -66.58
CA SER A 464 5.37 17.41 -66.36
C SER A 464 5.34 18.82 -66.96
N ARG A 465 5.56 19.87 -66.14
CA ARG A 465 5.81 21.26 -66.57
C ARG A 465 6.88 21.92 -65.69
N GLY A 466 7.51 22.98 -66.21
CA GLY A 466 8.84 23.44 -65.79
C GLY A 466 8.93 24.59 -64.77
N LYS A 467 7.83 25.05 -64.17
CA LYS A 467 7.85 26.03 -63.06
C LYS A 467 7.04 25.51 -61.88
N GLU A 468 5.72 25.44 -62.04
CA GLU A 468 4.77 24.85 -61.10
C GLU A 468 3.94 23.75 -61.78
N VAL A 469 3.33 22.88 -60.97
CA VAL A 469 2.38 21.85 -61.39
C VAL A 469 1.24 21.80 -60.37
N LEU A 470 0.02 22.01 -60.86
CA LEU A 470 -1.23 21.78 -60.15
C LEU A 470 -1.98 20.63 -60.85
N THR A 471 -2.56 19.70 -60.09
CA THR A 471 -3.33 18.56 -60.59
C THR A 471 -4.46 18.23 -59.61
N ALA A 472 -5.59 17.73 -60.13
CA ALA A 472 -6.82 17.46 -59.37
C ALA A 472 -6.75 16.26 -58.41
N GLU A 473 -7.76 16.15 -57.54
CA GLU A 473 -7.85 15.34 -56.32
C GLU A 473 -7.35 13.89 -56.44
N TYR A 474 -7.61 13.19 -57.55
CA TYR A 474 -7.26 11.77 -57.70
C TYR A 474 -6.21 11.45 -58.79
N ALA A 475 -4.94 11.76 -58.52
CA ALA A 475 -3.84 11.68 -59.50
C ALA A 475 -3.02 10.36 -59.45
N ARG A 476 -2.94 9.63 -60.58
CA ARG A 476 -2.25 8.33 -60.68
C ARG A 476 -1.23 8.25 -61.81
N SER A 477 -0.16 9.05 -61.71
CA SER A 477 0.96 9.09 -62.67
C SER A 477 2.16 8.24 -62.23
N GLN A 478 3.06 7.85 -63.14
CA GLN A 478 4.22 7.02 -62.78
C GLN A 478 5.36 7.80 -62.08
N LYS A 479 5.60 9.07 -62.45
CA LYS A 479 6.74 9.89 -62.01
C LYS A 479 6.36 11.37 -62.01
N VAL A 480 6.73 12.10 -60.95
CA VAL A 480 6.55 13.56 -60.84
C VAL A 480 7.87 14.22 -60.44
N SER A 481 8.22 15.33 -61.08
CA SER A 481 9.45 16.10 -60.81
C SER A 481 9.32 17.56 -61.26
N GLY A 482 9.58 18.50 -60.35
CA GLY A 482 9.54 19.95 -60.58
C GLY A 482 10.85 20.64 -60.20
N GLY A 483 11.13 21.80 -60.82
CA GLY A 483 12.44 22.47 -60.72
C GLY A 483 12.69 23.29 -59.45
N LYS A 484 11.65 23.85 -58.85
CA LYS A 484 11.71 24.57 -57.57
C LYS A 484 10.89 23.85 -56.50
N GLU A 485 9.57 23.90 -56.66
CA GLU A 485 8.57 23.31 -55.79
C GLU A 485 7.77 22.22 -56.52
N VAL A 486 7.06 21.38 -55.76
CA VAL A 486 6.10 20.39 -56.24
C VAL A 486 4.93 20.35 -55.25
N LEU A 487 3.71 20.56 -55.73
CA LEU A 487 2.45 20.39 -55.02
C LEU A 487 1.76 19.11 -55.52
N ALA A 488 1.04 18.39 -54.66
CA ALA A 488 0.30 17.18 -55.04
C ALA A 488 -1.05 17.05 -54.29
N ALA A 489 -2.05 16.55 -55.02
CA ALA A 489 -3.46 16.49 -54.62
C ALA A 489 -3.80 15.43 -53.57
N GLU A 490 -4.99 15.53 -52.96
CA GLU A 490 -5.55 14.65 -51.93
C GLU A 490 -5.12 13.18 -52.06
N TYR A 491 -5.39 12.52 -53.19
CA TYR A 491 -5.02 11.13 -53.42
C TYR A 491 -3.99 10.96 -54.55
N ALA A 492 -2.72 10.73 -54.15
CA ALA A 492 -1.59 10.61 -55.07
C ALA A 492 -0.88 9.25 -54.99
N ARG A 493 -0.79 8.53 -56.13
CA ARG A 493 -0.11 7.23 -56.21
C ARG A 493 0.85 7.14 -57.40
N SER A 494 2.13 7.40 -57.12
CA SER A 494 3.25 7.37 -58.08
C SER A 494 4.42 6.51 -57.58
N GLN A 495 5.46 6.27 -58.40
CA GLN A 495 6.63 5.49 -57.95
C GLN A 495 7.74 6.33 -57.31
N LYS A 496 7.90 7.59 -57.75
CA LYS A 496 8.98 8.49 -57.30
C LYS A 496 8.59 9.96 -57.44
N VAL A 497 8.86 10.74 -56.39
CA VAL A 497 8.68 12.20 -56.33
C VAL A 497 10.00 12.86 -55.89
N SER A 498 10.39 13.95 -56.54
CA SER A 498 11.59 14.73 -56.20
C SER A 498 11.50 16.18 -56.68
N GLY A 499 11.80 17.14 -55.79
CA GLY A 499 11.83 18.58 -56.06
C GLY A 499 13.15 19.23 -55.63
N GLY A 500 13.46 20.41 -56.20
CA GLY A 500 14.77 21.07 -56.06
C GLY A 500 15.02 21.77 -54.72
N LYS A 501 14.00 22.47 -54.19
CA LYS A 501 14.06 23.10 -52.86
C LYS A 501 13.16 22.37 -51.87
N GLU A 502 11.86 22.41 -52.15
CA GLU A 502 10.76 21.98 -51.28
C GLU A 502 9.85 21.00 -52.01
N VAL A 503 9.16 20.14 -51.26
CA VAL A 503 8.19 19.16 -51.76
C VAL A 503 7.00 19.13 -50.80
N LEU A 504 5.80 19.40 -51.32
CA LEU A 504 4.52 19.42 -50.61
C LEU A 504 3.63 18.30 -51.16
N ALA A 505 3.22 17.35 -50.32
CA ALA A 505 2.57 16.12 -50.77
C ALA A 505 1.29 15.75 -50.01
N ALA A 506 0.17 15.82 -50.74
CA ALA A 506 -0.91 14.83 -50.82
C ALA A 506 -1.34 14.10 -49.53
N GLU A 507 -2.57 14.38 -49.09
CA GLU A 507 -3.27 13.82 -47.93
C GLU A 507 -3.14 12.29 -47.81
N TYR A 508 -3.29 11.57 -48.92
CA TYR A 508 -3.03 10.14 -49.07
C TYR A 508 -1.97 9.87 -50.16
N ALA A 509 -0.74 9.60 -49.72
CA ALA A 509 0.42 9.40 -50.58
C ALA A 509 0.98 7.97 -50.53
N ARG A 510 1.07 7.29 -51.68
CA ARG A 510 1.69 5.95 -51.76
C ARG A 510 2.76 5.87 -52.84
N SER A 511 4.02 5.98 -52.40
CA SER A 511 5.25 6.09 -53.20
C SER A 511 6.34 5.12 -52.70
N GLN A 512 7.36 4.81 -53.50
CA GLN A 512 8.52 4.04 -53.02
C GLN A 512 9.64 4.92 -52.44
N LYS A 513 9.77 6.18 -52.91
CA LYS A 513 10.82 7.11 -52.47
C LYS A 513 10.42 8.57 -52.67
N VAL A 514 10.70 9.39 -51.65
CA VAL A 514 10.53 10.85 -51.67
C VAL A 514 11.82 11.51 -51.16
N SER A 515 12.24 12.61 -51.79
CA SER A 515 13.45 13.36 -51.41
C SER A 515 13.39 14.82 -51.87
N GLY A 516 13.68 15.77 -50.98
CA GLY A 516 13.78 17.21 -51.23
C GLY A 516 15.11 17.79 -50.75
N GLY A 517 15.47 18.99 -51.23
CA GLY A 517 16.79 19.59 -51.03
C GLY A 517 16.99 20.31 -49.69
N LYS A 518 15.96 21.02 -49.22
CA LYS A 518 15.95 21.69 -47.90
C LYS A 518 14.95 21.06 -46.95
N GLU A 519 13.68 21.16 -47.32
CA GLU A 519 12.51 20.80 -46.54
C GLU A 519 11.64 19.80 -47.31
N VAL A 520 10.90 18.97 -46.58
CA VAL A 520 9.92 18.00 -47.11
C VAL A 520 8.69 18.06 -46.22
N LEU A 521 7.52 18.25 -46.83
CA LEU A 521 6.21 18.35 -46.17
C LEU A 521 5.28 17.28 -46.75
N ALA A 522 4.84 16.34 -45.91
CA ALA A 522 3.96 15.23 -46.30
C ALA A 522 2.75 15.12 -45.36
N ALA A 523 1.55 14.96 -45.95
CA ALA A 523 0.29 14.93 -45.23
C ALA A 523 -0.15 13.50 -44.78
N GLU A 524 -1.35 13.41 -44.21
CA GLU A 524 -1.81 12.44 -43.20
C GLU A 524 -1.42 10.97 -43.40
N TYR A 525 -1.44 10.40 -44.61
CA TYR A 525 -1.25 8.96 -44.81
C TYR A 525 -0.20 8.62 -45.88
N ALA A 526 1.05 8.42 -45.44
CA ALA A 526 2.24 8.33 -46.30
C ALA A 526 2.96 6.97 -46.25
N ARG A 527 2.59 6.01 -47.11
CA ARG A 527 3.17 4.65 -47.10
C ARG A 527 4.34 4.51 -48.08
N SER A 528 5.57 4.73 -47.57
CA SER A 528 6.84 4.78 -48.33
C SER A 528 7.98 3.97 -47.67
N GLN A 529 8.94 3.48 -48.47
CA GLN A 529 10.11 2.73 -47.94
C GLN A 529 11.27 3.62 -47.46
N LYS A 530 11.39 4.85 -47.97
CA LYS A 530 12.47 5.79 -47.57
C LYS A 530 12.11 7.25 -47.86
N VAL A 531 12.37 8.11 -46.88
CA VAL A 531 12.21 9.57 -46.94
C VAL A 531 13.47 10.24 -46.38
N SER A 532 13.91 11.36 -46.96
CA SER A 532 15.10 12.10 -46.52
C SER A 532 15.05 13.57 -46.94
N GLY A 533 15.35 14.49 -46.02
CA GLY A 533 15.49 15.93 -46.23
C GLY A 533 16.76 16.49 -45.57
N GLY A 534 17.14 17.73 -45.90
CA GLY A 534 18.46 18.30 -45.55
C GLY A 534 18.51 19.15 -44.28
N LYS A 535 17.39 19.77 -43.88
CA LYS A 535 17.27 20.55 -42.64
C LYS A 535 16.12 20.05 -41.77
N GLU A 536 14.92 20.14 -42.31
CA GLU A 536 13.64 19.83 -41.65
C GLU A 536 12.86 18.81 -42.49
N VAL A 537 12.09 17.96 -41.81
CA VAL A 537 11.26 16.91 -42.43
C VAL A 537 9.96 16.85 -41.63
N LEU A 538 8.88 17.36 -42.21
CA LEU A 538 7.55 17.41 -41.60
C LEU A 538 6.68 16.34 -42.27
N ALA A 539 6.16 15.40 -41.48
CA ALA A 539 5.41 14.24 -41.97
C ALA A 539 4.26 13.91 -41.01
N ALA A 540 3.03 13.91 -41.50
CA ALA A 540 1.82 13.74 -40.69
C ALA A 540 1.35 12.28 -40.57
N GLU A 541 0.64 12.05 -39.46
CA GLU A 541 -0.11 10.89 -38.96
C GLU A 541 0.31 9.45 -39.27
N TYR A 542 0.55 8.98 -40.50
CA TYR A 542 0.68 7.53 -40.74
C TYR A 542 1.77 7.09 -41.73
N ALA A 543 3.01 7.00 -41.22
CA ALA A 543 4.21 6.70 -42.00
C ALA A 543 4.84 5.31 -41.70
N ARG A 544 4.32 4.22 -42.29
CA ARG A 544 5.03 2.91 -42.29
C ARG A 544 6.26 2.93 -43.22
N SER A 545 7.37 3.46 -42.70
CA SER A 545 8.72 3.51 -43.28
C SER A 545 9.72 2.75 -42.40
N GLN A 546 10.82 2.24 -42.98
CA GLN A 546 11.93 1.63 -42.22
C GLN A 546 13.02 2.64 -41.82
N LYS A 547 13.03 3.85 -42.38
CA LYS A 547 13.95 4.92 -41.97
C LYS A 547 13.49 6.30 -42.43
N VAL A 548 13.52 7.24 -41.50
CA VAL A 548 13.42 8.70 -41.71
C VAL A 548 14.65 9.32 -41.06
N SER A 549 15.13 10.45 -41.59
CA SER A 549 16.28 11.17 -41.03
C SER A 549 16.21 12.65 -41.39
N GLY A 550 16.14 13.50 -40.36
CA GLY A 550 16.31 14.96 -40.39
C GLY A 550 17.34 15.39 -39.35
N GLY A 551 17.87 16.62 -39.45
CA GLY A 551 19.04 17.04 -38.67
C GLY A 551 18.76 17.87 -37.41
N LYS A 552 17.50 18.25 -37.15
CA LYS A 552 17.11 19.15 -36.05
C LYS A 552 15.73 18.90 -35.41
N GLU A 553 14.89 18.07 -36.01
CA GLU A 553 13.52 17.67 -35.62
C GLU A 553 13.24 16.28 -36.26
N VAL A 554 12.14 15.59 -35.84
CA VAL A 554 11.68 14.20 -36.14
C VAL A 554 11.89 13.19 -34.99
N LEU A 555 11.05 12.18 -34.73
CA LEU A 555 9.57 12.03 -34.55
C LEU A 555 9.25 10.50 -34.42
N ALA A 556 9.07 9.94 -33.21
CA ALA A 556 8.33 8.68 -32.91
C ALA A 556 8.15 8.42 -31.39
N ALA A 557 7.01 7.85 -30.95
CA ALA A 557 6.81 7.37 -29.56
C ALA A 557 5.82 6.18 -29.49
N GLU A 558 6.30 4.98 -29.12
CA GLU A 558 5.59 3.72 -29.50
C GLU A 558 4.67 3.05 -28.43
N TYR A 559 4.66 3.47 -27.15
CA TYR A 559 3.63 3.00 -26.19
C TYR A 559 3.45 3.88 -24.93
N ALA A 560 2.90 5.09 -25.08
CA ALA A 560 2.64 5.96 -23.93
C ALA A 560 1.28 5.65 -23.27
N ARG A 561 1.31 4.90 -22.16
CA ARG A 561 0.11 4.41 -21.46
C ARG A 561 -0.52 5.54 -20.62
N SER A 562 -1.51 6.24 -21.15
CA SER A 562 -2.36 7.14 -20.34
C SER A 562 -3.17 6.30 -19.36
N GLN A 563 -2.78 6.27 -18.09
CA GLN A 563 -3.44 5.49 -17.05
C GLN A 563 -3.72 6.35 -15.84
N GLN A 564 -4.98 6.38 -15.45
CA GLN A 564 -5.39 6.64 -14.08
C GLN A 564 -4.96 5.41 -13.26
N VAL A 565 -3.72 5.41 -12.78
CA VAL A 565 -3.17 4.26 -12.03
C VAL A 565 -3.78 4.28 -10.63
N PRO A 566 -4.37 3.17 -10.15
CA PRO A 566 -4.87 3.05 -8.79
C PRO A 566 -3.90 3.63 -7.76
N TYR A 567 -4.37 4.57 -6.96
CA TYR A 567 -3.58 5.33 -5.99
C TYR A 567 -4.11 5.13 -4.58
N LEU A 568 -3.22 4.81 -3.63
CA LEU A 568 -3.51 4.84 -2.20
C LEU A 568 -2.51 5.74 -1.46
N GLY A 569 -3.00 6.89 -0.99
CA GLY A 569 -2.25 7.78 -0.09
C GLY A 569 -2.59 7.51 1.38
N ILE A 570 -1.57 7.43 2.24
CA ILE A 570 -1.73 7.20 3.69
C ILE A 570 -1.05 8.32 4.48
N CYS A 571 -1.77 8.99 5.38
CA CYS A 571 -1.30 10.10 6.20
C CYS A 571 -0.65 11.18 5.30
N LEU A 572 0.68 11.34 5.30
CA LEU A 572 1.40 12.19 4.34
C LEU A 572 0.98 11.95 2.88
N GLY A 573 0.63 10.72 2.47
CA GLY A 573 0.12 10.46 1.12
C GLY A 573 -1.16 11.24 0.77
N MET A 574 -2.07 11.44 1.72
CA MET A 574 -3.26 12.26 1.52
C MET A 574 -2.91 13.75 1.38
N GLN A 575 -2.01 14.25 2.23
CA GLN A 575 -1.49 15.62 2.15
C GLN A 575 -0.78 15.89 0.81
N ILE A 576 0.04 14.96 0.34
CA ILE A 576 0.73 15.01 -0.96
C ILE A 576 -0.28 15.11 -2.11
N ALA A 577 -1.33 14.27 -2.12
CA ALA A 577 -2.36 14.30 -3.15
C ALA A 577 -3.11 15.65 -3.19
N VAL A 578 -3.37 16.28 -2.04
CA VAL A 578 -3.99 17.61 -1.97
C VAL A 578 -3.05 18.71 -2.48
N ILE A 579 -1.76 18.65 -2.13
CA ILE A 579 -0.75 19.60 -2.62
C ILE A 579 -0.61 19.51 -4.15
N GLU A 580 -0.47 18.29 -4.68
CA GLU A 580 -0.38 18.01 -6.11
C GLU A 580 -1.60 18.57 -6.86
N PHE A 581 -2.80 18.28 -6.36
CA PHE A 581 -4.05 18.75 -6.98
C PHE A 581 -4.18 20.29 -6.94
N ALA A 582 -3.78 20.93 -5.84
CA ALA A 582 -3.77 22.39 -5.72
C ALA A 582 -2.80 23.04 -6.72
N ARG A 583 -1.61 22.46 -6.94
CA ARG A 583 -0.66 22.93 -7.96
C ARG A 583 -1.20 22.74 -9.38
N ASN A 584 -1.61 21.51 -9.71
CA ASN A 584 -1.79 21.06 -11.09
C ASN A 584 -3.23 21.15 -11.63
N VAL A 585 -4.24 21.32 -10.77
CA VAL A 585 -5.65 21.49 -11.17
C VAL A 585 -6.17 22.87 -10.78
N LEU A 586 -5.93 23.33 -9.55
CA LEU A 586 -6.32 24.70 -9.14
C LEU A 586 -5.33 25.79 -9.60
N GLY A 587 -4.20 25.41 -10.22
CA GLY A 587 -3.20 26.35 -10.74
C GLY A 587 -2.41 27.11 -9.66
N LYS A 588 -2.52 26.73 -8.39
CA LYS A 588 -1.81 27.33 -7.25
C LYS A 588 -0.39 26.75 -7.19
N THR A 589 0.47 27.08 -8.15
CA THR A 589 1.77 26.41 -8.38
C THR A 589 2.72 26.42 -7.18
N GLU A 590 2.67 27.46 -6.33
CA GLU A 590 3.45 27.55 -5.07
C GLU A 590 2.82 26.77 -3.89
N ALA A 591 1.74 26.01 -4.10
CA ALA A 591 1.03 25.32 -3.02
C ALA A 591 1.89 24.27 -2.33
N ASN A 592 1.81 24.22 -0.99
CA ASN A 592 2.63 23.35 -0.16
C ASN A 592 1.99 23.07 1.22
N SER A 593 2.63 22.21 2.01
CA SER A 593 2.40 22.09 3.45
C SER A 593 3.25 23.08 4.22
N THR A 594 2.68 23.69 5.27
CA THR A 594 3.44 24.50 6.24
C THR A 594 4.48 23.71 7.02
N GLU A 595 4.50 22.36 6.93
CA GLU A 595 5.61 21.53 7.46
C GLU A 595 6.89 21.68 6.62
N PHE A 596 6.76 21.87 5.31
CA PHE A 596 7.89 21.83 4.37
C PHE A 596 8.28 23.22 3.88
N ASP A 597 7.29 24.10 3.71
CA ASP A 597 7.46 25.51 3.39
C ASP A 597 6.51 26.35 4.26
N PRO A 598 6.96 26.88 5.40
CA PRO A 598 6.18 27.80 6.23
C PRO A 598 5.90 29.16 5.57
N SER A 599 6.48 29.44 4.40
CA SER A 599 6.35 30.72 3.68
C SER A 599 5.45 30.66 2.44
N THR A 600 4.88 29.49 2.12
CA THR A 600 3.99 29.32 0.95
C THR A 600 2.81 30.31 1.00
N ARG A 601 2.53 30.93 -0.14
CA ARG A 601 1.36 31.80 -0.34
C ARG A 601 0.05 31.01 -0.47
N HIS A 602 0.14 29.70 -0.66
CA HIS A 602 -0.98 28.81 -0.89
C HIS A 602 -0.87 27.57 0.02
N PRO A 603 -1.01 27.74 1.36
CA PRO A 603 -0.94 26.63 2.30
C PRO A 603 -2.12 25.69 2.09
N ALA A 604 -1.85 24.56 1.43
CA ALA A 604 -2.82 23.51 1.15
C ALA A 604 -3.00 22.57 2.35
N VAL A 605 -1.94 22.45 3.16
CA VAL A 605 -1.88 21.66 4.39
C VAL A 605 -1.28 22.54 5.49
N VAL A 606 -1.92 22.57 6.66
CA VAL A 606 -1.66 23.52 7.75
C VAL A 606 -1.46 22.81 9.09
N PHE A 607 -0.71 23.44 10.00
CA PHE A 607 -0.54 22.95 11.37
C PHE A 607 -1.83 23.17 12.17
N MET A 608 -2.60 22.10 12.40
CA MET A 608 -3.87 22.14 13.14
C MET A 608 -3.91 21.00 14.18
N PRO A 609 -3.11 21.11 15.25
CA PRO A 609 -3.00 20.08 16.29
C PRO A 609 -4.31 19.87 17.07
N GLU A 610 -4.38 18.79 17.83
CA GLU A 610 -5.45 18.62 18.82
C GLU A 610 -5.18 19.50 20.05
N GLY A 611 -6.17 20.31 20.43
CA GLY A 611 -6.20 21.00 21.71
C GLY A 611 -6.62 20.03 22.81
N SER A 612 -5.83 19.90 23.86
CA SER A 612 -6.11 19.00 24.98
C SER A 612 -6.39 19.78 26.26
N THR A 613 -7.39 19.32 27.03
CA THR A 613 -7.68 19.84 28.37
C THR A 613 -6.71 19.29 29.43
N THR A 614 -6.01 18.19 29.15
CA THR A 614 -5.06 17.53 30.07
C THR A 614 -3.59 17.80 29.71
N HIS A 615 -3.30 18.20 28.47
CA HIS A 615 -1.94 18.44 27.98
C HIS A 615 -1.82 19.84 27.37
N LYS A 616 -0.84 20.62 27.82
CA LYS A 616 -0.60 21.99 27.32
C LYS A 616 0.20 21.97 26.02
N GLY A 617 -0.16 22.85 25.09
CA GLY A 617 0.45 22.96 23.76
C GLY A 617 -0.34 22.25 22.67
N GLY A 618 0.16 22.29 21.44
CA GLY A 618 -0.46 21.59 20.31
C GLY A 618 -0.12 20.10 20.32
N THR A 619 -1.07 19.25 20.69
CA THR A 619 -0.88 17.80 20.74
C THR A 619 -1.07 17.13 19.37
N MET A 620 -0.45 15.96 19.19
CA MET A 620 -0.59 15.15 17.98
C MET A 620 -1.97 14.47 17.94
N ARG A 621 -2.63 14.45 16.78
CA ARG A 621 -3.81 13.62 16.53
C ARG A 621 -3.36 12.16 16.49
N LEU A 622 -3.61 11.46 17.59
CA LEU A 622 -2.92 10.21 17.95
C LEU A 622 -3.86 9.15 18.56
N GLY A 623 -3.78 7.92 18.08
CA GLY A 623 -4.63 6.80 18.50
C GLY A 623 -5.95 6.73 17.72
N SER A 624 -6.93 5.98 18.22
CA SER A 624 -8.21 5.81 17.51
C SER A 624 -9.04 7.11 17.52
N ARG A 625 -9.62 7.48 16.39
CA ARG A 625 -10.66 8.52 16.28
C ARG A 625 -11.77 8.03 15.33
N LYS A 626 -12.95 8.63 15.45
CA LYS A 626 -14.04 8.40 14.50
C LYS A 626 -13.90 9.28 13.27
N THR A 627 -14.07 8.67 12.10
CA THR A 627 -14.26 9.32 10.81
C THR A 627 -15.68 9.05 10.33
N PHE A 628 -16.45 10.09 10.04
CA PHE A 628 -17.84 10.03 9.59
C PHE A 628 -17.90 10.10 8.06
N LEU A 629 -18.57 9.12 7.46
CA LEU A 629 -18.69 8.99 6.01
C LEU A 629 -19.82 9.89 5.51
N GLN A 630 -19.46 10.89 4.71
CA GLN A 630 -20.34 11.98 4.26
C GLN A 630 -21.36 11.52 3.20
N THR A 631 -21.10 10.40 2.53
CA THR A 631 -21.99 9.82 1.50
C THR A 631 -21.83 8.31 1.42
N VAL A 632 -22.94 7.59 1.27
CA VAL A 632 -22.94 6.13 1.06
C VAL A 632 -22.57 5.72 -0.38
N ASN A 633 -22.45 6.69 -1.28
CA ASN A 633 -22.21 6.45 -2.71
C ASN A 633 -20.73 6.51 -3.13
N CYS A 634 -19.81 6.87 -2.23
CA CYS A 634 -18.37 6.84 -2.52
C CYS A 634 -17.78 5.42 -2.43
N THR A 635 -16.54 5.25 -2.85
CA THR A 635 -15.83 3.96 -2.89
C THR A 635 -15.49 3.47 -1.48
N ALA A 636 -15.00 4.36 -0.62
CA ALA A 636 -14.67 4.08 0.78
C ALA A 636 -15.90 3.61 1.56
N ALA A 637 -17.03 4.33 1.49
CA ALA A 637 -18.25 3.93 2.21
C ALA A 637 -18.80 2.58 1.73
N LYS A 638 -18.72 2.27 0.43
CA LYS A 638 -19.04 0.92 -0.07
C LYS A 638 -18.10 -0.12 0.53
N LEU A 639 -16.78 0.08 0.47
CA LEU A 639 -15.76 -0.84 0.99
C LEU A 639 -15.89 -1.09 2.50
N TYR A 640 -16.18 -0.04 3.27
CA TYR A 640 -16.49 -0.11 4.71
C TYR A 640 -17.94 -0.57 5.00
N GLN A 641 -18.63 -1.20 4.05
CA GLN A 641 -19.93 -1.87 4.23
C GLN A 641 -21.10 -0.94 4.62
N GLN A 642 -21.03 0.33 4.22
CA GLN A 642 -22.03 1.38 4.49
C GLN A 642 -22.26 1.68 5.99
N GLU A 643 -21.24 1.43 6.83
CA GLU A 643 -21.19 1.96 8.20
C GLU A 643 -21.23 3.50 8.16
N MET A 644 -21.94 4.14 9.10
CA MET A 644 -22.05 5.62 9.14
C MET A 644 -20.74 6.32 9.58
N PHE A 645 -19.93 5.62 10.37
CA PHE A 645 -18.62 6.07 10.83
C PHE A 645 -17.68 4.87 10.94
N ILE A 646 -16.38 5.15 10.96
CA ILE A 646 -15.32 4.15 11.15
C ILE A 646 -14.36 4.64 12.24
N ASP A 647 -13.86 3.72 13.06
CA ASP A 647 -12.81 3.98 14.05
C ASP A 647 -11.46 3.53 13.50
N GLU A 648 -10.56 4.47 13.20
CA GLU A 648 -9.22 4.20 12.63
C GLU A 648 -8.13 4.94 13.43
N ARG A 649 -6.85 4.53 13.28
CA ARG A 649 -5.74 5.06 14.11
C ARG A 649 -4.99 6.18 13.39
N HIS A 650 -4.77 7.31 14.06
CA HIS A 650 -4.09 8.50 13.54
C HIS A 650 -2.71 8.68 14.18
N ARG A 651 -1.79 9.38 13.47
CA ARG A 651 -0.44 9.75 13.94
C ARG A 651 0.12 10.98 13.21
N HIS A 652 -0.55 12.13 13.32
CA HIS A 652 -0.16 13.35 12.57
C HIS A 652 -0.45 14.66 13.32
N ARG A 653 0.08 15.78 12.77
CA ARG A 653 -0.06 17.14 13.33
C ARG A 653 -0.55 18.19 12.34
N TYR A 654 -0.65 17.82 11.06
CA TYR A 654 -0.99 18.70 9.96
C TYR A 654 -2.24 18.16 9.26
N GLU A 655 -3.12 19.08 8.86
CA GLU A 655 -4.43 18.79 8.29
C GLU A 655 -4.58 19.50 6.94
N VAL A 656 -5.51 19.05 6.09
CA VAL A 656 -5.92 19.81 4.91
C VAL A 656 -6.47 21.17 5.36
N ASN A 657 -6.06 22.26 4.71
CA ASN A 657 -6.53 23.60 5.05
C ASN A 657 -8.05 23.74 4.79
N PRO A 658 -8.89 23.95 5.83
CA PRO A 658 -10.34 24.02 5.66
C PRO A 658 -10.80 25.14 4.71
N SER A 659 -10.03 26.23 4.57
CA SER A 659 -10.38 27.32 3.65
C SER A 659 -10.22 26.94 2.17
N LEU A 660 -9.42 25.90 1.87
CA LEU A 660 -9.16 25.42 0.50
C LEU A 660 -10.13 24.30 0.10
N VAL A 661 -10.75 23.61 1.07
CA VAL A 661 -11.69 22.49 0.84
C VAL A 661 -12.78 22.80 -0.18
N PRO A 662 -13.48 23.95 -0.15
CA PRO A 662 -14.53 24.25 -1.15
C PRO A 662 -13.99 24.38 -2.59
N GLU A 663 -12.76 24.87 -2.78
CA GLU A 663 -12.14 24.94 -4.11
C GLU A 663 -11.78 23.54 -4.64
N LEU A 664 -11.32 22.65 -3.74
CA LEU A 664 -10.96 21.26 -4.08
C LEU A 664 -12.19 20.41 -4.42
N GLU A 665 -13.24 20.49 -3.59
CA GLU A 665 -14.51 19.78 -3.83
C GLU A 665 -15.19 20.28 -5.12
N ALA A 666 -15.20 21.59 -5.37
CA ALA A 666 -15.73 22.17 -6.61
C ALA A 666 -14.95 21.77 -7.88
N ALA A 667 -13.69 21.36 -7.73
CA ALA A 667 -12.85 20.83 -8.81
C ALA A 667 -12.82 19.28 -8.86
N GLY A 668 -13.66 18.59 -8.08
CA GLY A 668 -13.85 17.14 -8.15
C GLY A 668 -12.95 16.30 -7.24
N LEU A 669 -12.19 16.91 -6.33
CA LEU A 669 -11.46 16.22 -5.25
C LEU A 669 -12.33 16.23 -3.98
N MET A 670 -13.14 15.19 -3.80
CA MET A 670 -14.20 15.15 -2.79
C MET A 670 -13.71 14.58 -1.45
N PHE A 671 -13.99 15.26 -0.34
CA PHE A 671 -13.66 14.76 1.00
C PHE A 671 -14.83 13.95 1.58
N VAL A 672 -14.81 12.65 1.30
CA VAL A 672 -15.89 11.71 1.62
C VAL A 672 -15.90 11.22 3.07
N GLY A 673 -14.81 11.44 3.81
CA GLY A 673 -14.71 11.18 5.25
C GLY A 673 -14.22 12.43 5.98
N LYS A 674 -14.88 12.81 7.07
CA LYS A 674 -14.55 13.97 7.91
C LYS A 674 -14.63 13.57 9.39
N ASP A 675 -14.05 14.36 10.31
CA ASP A 675 -14.07 14.04 11.75
C ASP A 675 -15.42 14.38 12.44
N GLU A 676 -15.47 14.29 13.78
CA GLU A 676 -16.65 14.67 14.58
C GLU A 676 -17.01 16.17 14.49
N THR A 677 -16.04 17.05 14.19
CA THR A 677 -16.30 18.50 13.99
C THR A 677 -16.70 18.84 12.55
N GLY A 678 -16.26 18.05 11.57
CA GLY A 678 -16.38 18.36 10.14
C GLY A 678 -15.30 19.31 9.62
N GLU A 679 -14.41 19.83 10.49
CA GLU A 679 -13.30 20.71 10.12
C GLU A 679 -12.10 19.92 9.56
N ARG A 680 -11.89 18.68 10.01
CA ARG A 680 -10.80 17.82 9.53
C ARG A 680 -11.28 16.89 8.41
N MET A 681 -10.50 16.83 7.35
CA MET A 681 -10.74 15.95 6.22
C MET A 681 -9.93 14.65 6.39
N GLU A 682 -10.60 13.52 6.45
CA GLU A 682 -10.02 12.23 6.86
C GLU A 682 -9.93 11.20 5.73
N ILE A 683 -10.79 11.31 4.71
CA ILE A 683 -10.71 10.51 3.46
C ILE A 683 -11.05 11.42 2.27
N LEU A 684 -10.24 11.36 1.21
CA LEU A 684 -10.54 11.94 -0.10
C LEU A 684 -10.76 10.88 -1.19
N GLU A 685 -11.57 11.23 -2.19
CA GLU A 685 -11.74 10.50 -3.45
C GLU A 685 -11.79 11.48 -4.64
N LEU A 686 -11.21 11.09 -5.77
CA LEU A 686 -11.35 11.85 -7.03
C LEU A 686 -12.58 11.36 -7.82
N THR A 687 -13.52 12.25 -8.10
CA THR A 687 -14.82 11.89 -8.73
C THR A 687 -15.03 12.49 -10.12
N ASP A 688 -13.99 13.08 -10.72
CA ASP A 688 -14.17 14.01 -11.85
C ASP A 688 -14.44 13.34 -13.21
N ASN A 689 -15.22 14.03 -14.05
CA ASN A 689 -15.89 13.48 -15.24
C ASN A 689 -15.45 14.24 -16.50
N PRO A 690 -14.74 13.61 -17.45
CA PRO A 690 -15.41 12.69 -18.38
C PRO A 690 -15.12 11.20 -18.19
N ALA A 691 -14.26 10.82 -17.25
CA ALA A 691 -13.82 9.44 -17.05
C ALA A 691 -13.40 9.21 -15.59
N GLU A 692 -14.29 8.59 -14.82
CA GLU A 692 -14.11 8.20 -13.41
C GLU A 692 -12.79 7.45 -13.18
N HIS A 693 -11.95 7.96 -12.26
CA HIS A 693 -10.67 7.35 -11.93
C HIS A 693 -10.90 6.01 -11.19
N PRO A 694 -10.34 4.87 -11.62
CA PRO A 694 -10.73 3.54 -11.14
C PRO A 694 -10.52 3.34 -9.64
N PHE A 695 -9.52 3.99 -9.05
CA PHE A 695 -9.36 4.19 -7.61
C PHE A 695 -8.32 5.30 -7.34
N PHE A 696 -8.74 6.50 -6.94
CA PHE A 696 -7.83 7.51 -6.39
C PHE A 696 -8.34 7.88 -5.00
N VAL A 697 -7.78 7.24 -3.98
CA VAL A 697 -8.26 7.37 -2.61
C VAL A 697 -7.08 7.66 -1.71
N ALA A 698 -7.24 8.55 -0.76
CA ALA A 698 -6.26 8.73 0.30
C ALA A 698 -6.96 8.95 1.64
N ALA A 699 -6.30 8.53 2.71
CA ALA A 699 -6.79 8.65 4.08
C ALA A 699 -5.72 9.27 4.97
N GLN A 700 -6.15 10.09 5.92
CA GLN A 700 -5.28 10.80 6.85
C GLN A 700 -4.92 9.95 8.09
N PHE A 701 -5.75 8.93 8.40
CA PHE A 701 -5.41 7.83 9.30
C PHE A 701 -4.46 6.80 8.66
N HIS A 702 -4.02 5.83 9.49
CA HIS A 702 -3.19 4.69 9.12
C HIS A 702 -4.03 3.39 9.05
N PRO A 703 -4.68 3.09 7.91
CA PRO A 703 -5.50 1.88 7.72
C PRO A 703 -4.75 0.55 7.94
N GLU A 704 -3.41 0.58 7.93
CA GLU A 704 -2.53 -0.57 8.06
C GLU A 704 -2.44 -1.16 9.49
N PHE A 705 -2.77 -0.38 10.52
CA PHE A 705 -2.68 -0.83 11.91
C PHE A 705 -3.86 -1.72 12.32
N LYS A 706 -5.08 -1.48 11.81
CA LYS A 706 -6.28 -2.29 12.09
C LYS A 706 -6.48 -3.48 11.13
N SER A 707 -5.65 -3.60 10.09
CA SER A 707 -5.64 -4.75 9.17
C SER A 707 -5.32 -6.07 9.88
N ARG A 708 -6.04 -7.16 9.56
CA ARG A 708 -5.85 -8.52 10.12
C ARG A 708 -5.89 -9.59 9.02
N PRO A 709 -5.27 -10.77 9.20
CA PRO A 709 -5.50 -11.92 8.32
C PRO A 709 -6.99 -12.28 8.29
N GLY A 710 -7.56 -12.56 7.11
CA GLY A 710 -9.00 -12.83 6.94
C GLY A 710 -9.95 -11.63 7.14
N LYS A 711 -9.46 -10.50 7.64
CA LYS A 711 -10.16 -9.20 7.73
C LYS A 711 -9.19 -8.07 7.31
N PRO A 712 -8.85 -8.00 6.00
CA PRO A 712 -7.96 -6.95 5.49
C PRO A 712 -8.57 -5.56 5.71
N SER A 713 -7.72 -4.54 5.78
CA SER A 713 -8.18 -3.15 5.77
C SER A 713 -8.95 -2.83 4.48
N PRO A 714 -10.17 -2.25 4.55
CA PRO A 714 -11.01 -2.03 3.37
C PRO A 714 -10.38 -1.16 2.28
N LEU A 715 -9.60 -0.14 2.65
CA LEU A 715 -8.91 0.71 1.65
C LEU A 715 -7.80 -0.06 0.91
N PHE A 716 -7.02 -0.87 1.62
CA PHE A 716 -6.02 -1.76 0.99
C PHE A 716 -6.70 -2.81 0.09
N LEU A 717 -7.83 -3.38 0.51
CA LEU A 717 -8.60 -4.33 -0.31
C LEU A 717 -9.12 -3.65 -1.58
N GLY A 718 -9.69 -2.45 -1.47
CA GLY A 718 -10.14 -1.65 -2.61
C GLY A 718 -9.03 -1.33 -3.60
N PHE A 719 -7.88 -0.89 -3.08
CA PHE A 719 -6.68 -0.57 -3.86
C PHE A 719 -6.14 -1.78 -4.64
N ILE A 720 -5.99 -2.95 -4.00
CA ILE A 720 -5.55 -4.17 -4.69
C ILE A 720 -6.60 -4.65 -5.71
N LEU A 721 -7.89 -4.58 -5.38
CA LEU A 721 -8.96 -4.91 -6.33
C LEU A 721 -9.00 -3.95 -7.51
N ALA A 722 -8.66 -2.67 -7.33
CA ALA A 722 -8.57 -1.71 -8.43
C ALA A 722 -7.36 -1.97 -9.32
N SER A 723 -6.19 -2.22 -8.72
CA SER A 723 -4.95 -2.60 -9.41
C SER A 723 -5.16 -3.86 -10.26
N GLY A 724 -5.81 -4.88 -9.68
CA GLY A 724 -6.25 -6.09 -10.36
C GLY A 724 -7.49 -5.95 -11.26
N LYS A 725 -8.03 -4.74 -11.46
CA LYS A 725 -9.21 -4.42 -12.29
C LYS A 725 -10.50 -5.19 -11.93
N ARG A 726 -10.60 -5.62 -10.67
CA ARG A 726 -11.71 -6.40 -10.06
C ARG A 726 -12.62 -5.59 -9.14
N LEU A 727 -12.29 -4.32 -8.81
CA LEU A 727 -13.09 -3.51 -7.88
C LEU A 727 -14.56 -3.39 -8.30
N ASN A 728 -14.81 -3.05 -9.57
CA ASN A 728 -16.17 -2.86 -10.08
C ASN A 728 -17.02 -4.15 -10.13
N SER A 729 -16.40 -5.34 -10.25
CA SER A 729 -17.13 -6.61 -10.14
C SER A 729 -17.32 -7.06 -8.69
N PHE A 730 -16.36 -6.77 -7.81
CA PHE A 730 -16.46 -7.01 -6.37
C PHE A 730 -17.59 -6.19 -5.71
N LEU A 731 -17.62 -4.87 -5.95
CA LEU A 731 -18.64 -3.97 -5.39
C LEU A 731 -20.07 -4.26 -5.90
N ARG A 732 -20.21 -4.92 -7.06
CA ARG A 732 -21.49 -5.37 -7.63
C ARG A 732 -21.86 -6.81 -7.24
N SER A 733 -21.01 -7.52 -6.50
CA SER A 733 -21.24 -8.93 -6.17
C SER A 733 -22.31 -9.10 -5.09
N SER A 734 -23.18 -10.11 -5.26
CA SER A 734 -24.28 -10.38 -4.33
C SER A 734 -23.78 -10.73 -2.92
N SER A 735 -22.65 -11.43 -2.79
CA SER A 735 -22.02 -11.73 -1.50
C SER A 735 -21.55 -10.50 -0.74
N PHE A 736 -21.20 -9.41 -1.43
CA PHE A 736 -20.86 -8.13 -0.83
C PHE A 736 -22.12 -7.40 -0.36
N ILE A 737 -23.15 -7.33 -1.23
CA ILE A 737 -24.45 -6.72 -0.92
C ILE A 737 -25.10 -7.40 0.28
N THR A 738 -25.15 -8.73 0.32
CA THR A 738 -25.74 -9.48 1.46
C THR A 738 -25.00 -9.22 2.77
N ARG A 739 -23.68 -8.99 2.75
CA ARG A 739 -22.90 -8.62 3.95
C ARG A 739 -23.24 -7.22 4.46
N ALA A 740 -23.48 -6.25 3.58
CA ALA A 740 -23.95 -4.92 3.98
C ALA A 740 -25.37 -5.00 4.57
N THR A 741 -26.32 -5.65 3.88
CA THR A 741 -27.71 -5.75 4.35
C THR A 741 -27.88 -6.57 5.63
N ALA A 742 -26.99 -7.53 5.90
CA ALA A 742 -27.02 -8.33 7.13
C ALA A 742 -26.57 -7.56 8.40
N LYS A 743 -25.95 -6.38 8.23
CA LYS A 743 -25.57 -5.49 9.33
C LYS A 743 -26.61 -4.41 9.63
N THR A 744 -27.35 -3.96 8.63
CA THR A 744 -28.35 -2.90 8.81
C THR A 744 -29.54 -3.43 9.62
N PRO A 745 -29.87 -2.87 10.80
CA PRO A 745 -31.13 -3.19 11.47
C PRO A 745 -32.30 -2.80 10.55
N SER A 746 -33.31 -3.66 10.44
CA SER A 746 -34.44 -3.49 9.51
C SER A 746 -35.33 -2.31 9.91
N ARG A 747 -34.95 -1.11 9.45
CA ARG A 747 -35.53 0.20 9.83
C ARG A 747 -37.03 0.36 9.54
N ASN A 748 -37.64 -0.58 8.82
CA ASN A 748 -39.07 -0.60 8.50
C ASN A 748 -39.91 -1.29 9.59
N ALA A 749 -39.34 -2.21 10.38
CA ALA A 749 -40.12 -2.98 11.37
C ALA A 749 -40.49 -2.17 12.63
N SER A 750 -39.65 -1.21 13.02
CA SER A 750 -39.85 -0.41 14.24
C SER A 750 -40.74 0.83 14.05
N ILE A 751 -41.05 1.22 12.81
CA ILE A 751 -41.87 2.41 12.52
C ILE A 751 -43.38 2.11 12.64
N GLU A 752 -43.84 0.94 12.19
CA GLU A 752 -45.27 0.56 12.28
C GLU A 752 -45.71 0.29 13.73
N GLN A 753 -44.82 -0.26 14.58
CA GLN A 753 -45.09 -0.47 16.01
C GLN A 753 -45.05 0.84 16.84
N ALA A 754 -44.25 1.82 16.42
CA ALA A 754 -44.25 3.16 17.02
C ALA A 754 -45.52 3.94 16.66
N ALA A 755 -46.04 3.77 15.43
CA ALA A 755 -47.26 4.44 14.98
C ALA A 755 -48.54 3.96 15.70
N THR A 756 -48.63 2.68 16.05
CA THR A 756 -49.78 2.11 16.78
C THR A 756 -49.79 2.51 18.26
N SER A 757 -48.65 2.41 18.94
CA SER A 757 -48.53 2.74 20.37
C SER A 757 -48.72 4.23 20.70
N ALA A 758 -48.48 5.14 19.74
CA ALA A 758 -48.73 6.57 19.92
C ALA A 758 -50.22 6.97 19.91
N PHE A 759 -51.12 6.13 19.39
CA PHE A 759 -52.53 6.50 19.19
C PHE A 759 -53.43 6.22 20.41
N GLU A 760 -53.06 5.28 21.27
CA GLU A 760 -53.86 4.94 22.47
C GLU A 760 -53.55 5.87 23.68
N ALA A 761 -52.36 6.48 23.72
CA ALA A 761 -51.86 7.26 24.86
C ALA A 761 -52.41 8.69 24.98
N SER A 762 -53.24 9.16 24.05
CA SER A 762 -53.67 10.57 23.93
C SER A 762 -55.11 10.85 24.40
N SER A 763 -55.83 9.84 24.90
CA SER A 763 -57.29 9.88 25.08
C SER A 763 -57.79 10.15 26.52
N ILE A 764 -56.90 10.29 27.51
CA ILE A 764 -57.30 10.47 28.92
C ILE A 764 -56.55 11.64 29.59
N SER A 765 -57.14 12.84 29.55
CA SER A 765 -57.18 13.79 30.68
C SER A 765 -58.03 15.03 30.35
N SER A 766 -59.03 15.32 31.19
CA SER A 766 -59.81 16.56 31.15
C SER A 766 -60.02 17.09 32.58
N PRO A 767 -59.78 18.40 32.86
CA PRO A 767 -59.81 18.93 34.22
C PRO A 767 -61.08 19.75 34.54
N THR A 768 -61.87 19.27 35.50
CA THR A 768 -62.93 19.99 36.22
C THR A 768 -63.09 19.38 37.60
N SER A 769 -63.35 20.03 38.74
CA SER A 769 -63.29 21.41 39.24
C SER A 769 -64.23 21.44 40.46
N HIS A 770 -63.86 22.14 41.54
CA HIS A 770 -64.71 22.54 42.69
C HIS A 770 -65.12 21.55 43.81
N LYS A 771 -64.57 21.86 45.00
CA LYS A 771 -65.24 22.15 46.29
C LYS A 771 -65.84 21.01 47.14
N SER A 772 -65.90 21.35 48.44
CA SER A 772 -66.34 20.61 49.63
C SER A 772 -65.66 19.26 49.83
#